data_AF-A0A1M5WRT0-F1
#
_entry.id   AF-A0A1M5WRT0-F1
#
_cell.length_a   1.000
_cell.length_b   1.000
_cell.length_c   1.000
_cell.angle_alpha   90.00
_cell.angle_beta   90.00
_cell.angle_gamma   90.00
#
_symmetry.space_group_name_H-M   'P 1'
#
loop_
_entity.id
_entity.type
_entity.pdbx_description
1 polymer ?
#
loop_
_entity_poly.entity_id
_entity_poly.type
_entity_poly.pdbx_seq_one_letter_code
_entity_poly.pdbx_strand_id
1 'polypeptide(L)'
;MDSDGTQDARGTHANPVPRPAGPPRAPSTPPRPARAPGVPPAPEHAPPASSAVAEWLDEERPAAKPGIWRFGYRLPKAARATVERLAPVTVVGMLVPLVVALVAWSLWRRGSMPYQFTLLRLFTPDGWWWGGTIASPKTMEGAEARVVYDGVFFAVLVYAMGRLGSWPHAVRHFVGRRPQPARALLALLGALTTLSFVFPDAFGVGWDALPVVDPLFSLIVLISGSYELFASPLFTNALYAVITLLVVWPFARFGGWLPYLKERRTSRERPAAAPAAERPRAQWPELRDAGQYEAADLLTGEVAAGRMNDVDCTRVRRAWTAGVPDFRETVLRHGGAAWTHPSGARDLPRRTARHDLLAGQVRIGRWVAAERTPTTYHDAGAALGPDVLGTSLLAVGPSGSGKTRTLIEPLTEALALQALTGSCAVVAVSSPGGGPLGADSAFDVIVRIGDPSSVHDLDPYAESDDPDEAAAILAEALVGDLDTVSGQGAATALAQLLGPYRSVHGCFPTLPELRELLEGEPGALAALRTAVAGDEMMRRELEARIRQTGTPGDAGRALADRLALLNRPVFAEFFGAGGNAHRAFSLRAVAHHPLRVRVDLPERGHEEAARLITRLVLAQFHTVVRERRDHFACLVLDDATGAVTDGSVRRLQRLRSQNAGVVLALRTIGDVPEALHGPLYGAVGCRMAFCGITTWDGSRFAQTWGTEWVETTEVAKHTVFADQPMTRAIHALRKLVTGKAVTTDAVTVRQVERERWSASRLAHEVPPGHAVLSLTSVAGEHAPPLLVDLRSVQ
;
A
#
# COMPACT_ATOMS: atom_id res chain seq x y z
N MET A 1 77.68 19.35 4.40
CA MET A 1 77.30 19.74 3.02
C MET A 1 76.17 20.74 3.15
N ASP A 2 76.42 21.85 3.85
CA ASP A 2 77.14 23.06 3.38
C ASP A 2 76.16 23.87 2.53
N SER A 3 75.86 25.16 2.73
CA SER A 3 76.39 26.25 3.58
C SER A 3 75.54 27.47 3.17
N ASP A 4 74.94 28.20 4.12
CA ASP A 4 75.31 29.56 4.57
C ASP A 4 75.44 30.69 3.53
N GLY A 5 74.94 31.88 3.90
CA GLY A 5 75.26 33.19 3.29
C GLY A 5 74.06 34.12 3.04
N THR A 6 73.39 34.71 4.04
CA THR A 6 73.70 36.00 4.72
C THR A 6 73.80 37.24 3.80
N GLN A 7 72.91 38.24 3.97
CA GLN A 7 73.24 39.58 4.52
C GLN A 7 72.17 40.65 4.24
N ASP A 8 71.74 41.27 5.34
CA ASP A 8 71.09 42.58 5.42
C ASP A 8 72.00 43.71 4.93
N ALA A 9 71.41 44.77 4.35
CA ALA A 9 71.92 46.13 4.51
C ALA A 9 70.86 47.22 4.28
N ARG A 10 70.57 47.94 5.37
CA ARG A 10 70.48 49.40 5.50
C ARG A 10 69.42 50.19 4.72
N GLY A 11 68.53 50.79 5.50
CA GLY A 11 67.76 51.95 5.06
C GLY A 11 68.55 53.25 5.04
N THR A 12 68.07 54.19 4.23
CA THR A 12 68.32 55.64 4.36
C THR A 12 67.11 56.38 3.81
N HIS A 13 66.54 57.26 4.63
CA HIS A 13 65.50 58.21 4.29
C HIS A 13 66.00 59.30 3.35
N ALA A 14 65.16 59.70 2.38
CA ALA A 14 65.13 61.06 1.84
C ALA A 14 63.68 61.39 1.36
N ASN A 15 63.09 62.43 1.96
CA ASN A 15 61.85 63.11 1.56
C ASN A 15 62.21 64.25 0.56
N PRO A 16 61.26 65.02 -0.05
CA PRO A 16 60.13 64.64 -0.90
C PRO A 16 59.99 65.58 -2.15
N VAL A 17 59.29 65.19 -3.23
CA VAL A 17 58.84 66.14 -4.29
C VAL A 17 57.51 65.65 -4.92
N PRO A 18 56.70 66.51 -5.58
CA PRO A 18 55.30 66.72 -5.20
C PRO A 18 54.29 66.10 -6.19
N ARG A 19 53.09 65.83 -5.69
CA ARG A 19 51.94 65.32 -6.46
C ARG A 19 51.43 66.34 -7.49
N PRO A 20 50.91 65.89 -8.65
CA PRO A 20 49.92 66.65 -9.40
C PRO A 20 48.51 66.46 -8.82
N ALA A 21 47.70 67.52 -8.91
CA ALA A 21 46.40 67.68 -8.28
C ALA A 21 45.29 66.79 -8.87
N GLY A 22 44.48 66.21 -7.98
CA GLY A 22 43.20 65.57 -8.29
C GLY A 22 42.00 66.42 -7.82
N PRO A 23 40.81 66.27 -8.44
CA PRO A 23 39.69 67.22 -8.41
C PRO A 23 38.87 67.24 -7.09
N PRO A 24 38.01 68.25 -6.88
CA PRO A 24 37.55 68.66 -5.54
C PRO A 24 36.51 67.72 -4.88
N ARG A 25 36.52 67.77 -3.53
CA ARG A 25 35.64 67.02 -2.60
C ARG A 25 34.15 67.32 -2.82
N ALA A 26 33.36 66.26 -3.00
CA ALA A 26 31.93 66.25 -2.72
C ALA A 26 31.67 66.09 -1.19
N PRO A 27 30.56 66.63 -0.65
CA PRO A 27 30.27 66.63 0.78
C PRO A 27 29.91 65.24 1.32
N SER A 28 30.21 65.01 2.60
CA SER A 28 29.92 63.79 3.36
C SER A 28 28.43 63.48 3.42
N THR A 29 28.03 62.36 2.83
CA THR A 29 26.72 61.74 3.06
C THR A 29 26.68 61.10 4.45
N PRO A 30 25.56 61.23 5.21
CA PRO A 30 25.40 60.54 6.49
C PRO A 30 25.26 59.03 6.27
N PRO A 31 25.59 58.19 7.27
CA PRO A 31 25.49 56.74 7.12
C PRO A 31 24.05 56.33 6.86
N ARG A 32 23.85 55.51 5.82
CA ARG A 32 22.58 54.91 5.46
C ARG A 32 22.05 54.07 6.62
N PRO A 33 20.80 54.22 7.06
CA PRO A 33 20.22 53.35 8.08
C PRO A 33 20.20 51.90 7.57
N ALA A 34 20.70 50.96 8.38
CA ALA A 34 20.82 49.54 8.03
C ALA A 34 19.46 48.81 7.91
N ARG A 35 18.33 49.52 7.98
CA ARG A 35 17.00 48.91 7.98
C ARG A 35 15.97 49.83 7.32
N ALA A 36 15.16 49.26 6.43
CA ALA A 36 13.97 49.92 5.90
C ALA A 36 12.87 49.95 6.99
N PRO A 37 12.14 51.06 7.18
CA PRO A 37 11.00 51.10 8.10
C PRO A 37 9.86 50.24 7.55
N GLY A 38 9.35 49.29 8.35
CA GLY A 38 8.15 48.49 8.01
C GLY A 38 8.33 46.98 8.00
N VAL A 39 9.52 46.45 8.29
CA VAL A 39 9.71 45.00 8.49
C VAL A 39 9.41 44.66 9.95
N PRO A 40 8.44 43.78 10.26
CA PRO A 40 8.19 43.33 11.64
C PRO A 40 9.45 42.68 12.23
N PRO A 41 9.66 42.77 13.56
CA PRO A 41 10.82 42.15 14.18
C PRO A 41 10.83 40.65 13.85
N ALA A 42 11.96 40.17 13.34
CA ALA A 42 12.21 38.74 13.30
C ALA A 42 12.15 38.24 14.75
N PRO A 43 11.48 37.10 15.02
CA PRO A 43 11.36 36.57 16.37
C PRO A 43 12.76 36.44 17.01
N GLU A 44 12.92 36.95 18.23
CA GLU A 44 14.17 36.98 19.00
C GLU A 44 14.71 35.58 19.36
N HIS A 45 14.00 34.52 18.99
CA HIS A 45 14.50 33.15 19.01
C HIS A 45 14.50 32.62 17.58
N ALA A 46 15.68 32.36 17.04
CA ALA A 46 15.80 31.32 16.03
C ALA A 46 15.17 30.06 16.65
N PRO A 47 14.25 29.35 15.98
CA PRO A 47 13.76 28.08 16.50
C PRO A 47 15.00 27.23 16.80
N PRO A 48 15.06 26.56 17.98
CA PRO A 48 16.15 25.64 18.26
C PRO A 48 16.26 24.70 17.07
N ALA A 49 17.49 24.44 16.60
CA ALA A 49 17.71 23.50 15.52
C ALA A 49 16.92 22.23 15.84
N SER A 50 15.93 21.92 15.01
CA SER A 50 15.05 20.78 15.23
C SER A 50 15.92 19.54 15.35
N SER A 51 15.72 18.76 16.41
CA SER A 51 16.43 17.50 16.51
C SER A 51 16.07 16.62 15.32
N ALA A 52 17.02 15.82 14.83
CA ALA A 52 16.77 14.93 13.67
C ALA A 52 15.56 14.00 13.90
N VAL A 53 15.29 13.66 15.17
CA VAL A 53 14.14 12.84 15.58
C VAL A 53 12.83 13.65 15.52
N ALA A 54 12.85 14.93 15.89
CA ALA A 54 11.69 15.81 15.71
C ALA A 54 11.32 15.94 14.22
N GLU A 55 12.31 16.17 13.35
CA GLU A 55 12.10 16.21 11.89
C GLU A 55 11.54 14.89 11.37
N TRP A 56 12.10 13.77 11.83
CA TRP A 56 11.61 12.44 11.45
C TRP A 56 10.17 12.19 11.92
N LEU A 57 9.79 12.63 13.12
CA LEU A 57 8.42 12.50 13.64
C LEU A 57 7.43 13.34 12.82
N ASP A 58 7.84 14.56 12.49
CA ASP A 58 6.99 15.55 11.82
C ASP A 58 6.86 15.32 10.31
N GLU A 59 7.78 14.59 9.69
CA GLU A 59 7.72 14.27 8.26
C GLU A 59 6.42 13.54 7.88
N GLU A 60 5.78 13.99 6.81
CA GLU A 60 4.54 13.43 6.31
C GLU A 60 4.71 11.97 5.85
N ARG A 61 3.72 11.14 6.18
CA ARG A 61 3.63 9.73 5.79
C ARG A 61 2.26 9.45 5.18
N PRO A 62 2.01 9.90 3.94
CA PRO A 62 0.70 9.69 3.32
C PRO A 62 0.43 8.20 3.11
N ALA A 63 -0.86 7.83 3.14
CA ALA A 63 -1.28 6.50 2.74
C ALA A 63 -0.87 6.25 1.28
N ALA A 64 -0.13 5.18 1.07
CA ALA A 64 0.43 4.80 -0.23
C ALA A 64 0.20 3.31 -0.47
N LYS A 65 0.20 2.93 -1.76
CA LYS A 65 0.07 1.53 -2.19
C LYS A 65 1.21 0.66 -1.59
N PRO A 66 1.01 -0.67 -1.48
CA PRO A 66 1.99 -1.56 -0.89
C PRO A 66 3.35 -1.45 -1.59
N GLY A 67 4.43 -1.52 -0.82
CA GLY A 67 5.79 -1.45 -1.38
C GLY A 67 6.34 -0.05 -1.58
N ILE A 68 5.54 1.01 -1.40
CA ILE A 68 6.02 2.39 -1.45
C ILE A 68 6.55 2.80 -0.08
N TRP A 69 7.79 3.29 -0.05
CA TRP A 69 8.41 3.94 1.10
C TRP A 69 7.65 5.22 1.44
N ARG A 70 7.01 5.29 2.62
CA ARG A 70 6.08 6.38 2.96
C ARG A 70 6.76 7.63 3.50
N PHE A 71 7.90 7.48 4.19
CA PHE A 71 8.63 8.60 4.77
C PHE A 71 9.08 9.60 3.69
N GLY A 72 8.50 10.81 3.71
CA GLY A 72 8.75 11.86 2.72
C GLY A 72 8.19 11.60 1.33
N TYR A 73 7.29 10.62 1.18
CA TYR A 73 6.71 10.29 -0.12
C TYR A 73 5.73 11.37 -0.60
N ARG A 74 5.95 11.84 -1.83
CA ARG A 74 5.07 12.82 -2.48
C ARG A 74 4.51 12.22 -3.75
N LEU A 75 3.19 12.19 -3.86
CA LEU A 75 2.51 11.73 -5.07
C LEU A 75 3.00 12.53 -6.30
N PRO A 76 3.50 11.87 -7.37
CA PRO A 76 3.90 12.57 -8.57
C PRO A 76 2.75 13.40 -9.16
N LYS A 77 3.05 14.62 -9.63
CA LYS A 77 2.05 15.56 -10.19
C LYS A 77 1.21 14.94 -11.32
N ALA A 78 1.80 14.02 -12.10
CA ALA A 78 1.11 13.31 -13.17
C ALA A 78 -0.04 12.41 -12.66
N ALA A 79 0.14 11.73 -11.52
CA ALA A 79 -0.91 10.91 -10.92
C ALA A 79 -2.08 11.75 -10.36
N ARG A 80 -1.79 12.97 -9.87
CA ARG A 80 -2.84 13.95 -9.49
C ARG A 80 -3.65 14.40 -10.70
N ALA A 81 -3.00 14.64 -11.84
CA ALA A 81 -3.65 15.12 -13.06
C ALA A 81 -4.57 14.06 -13.72
N THR A 82 -4.26 12.76 -13.61
CA THR A 82 -5.12 11.69 -14.19
C THR A 82 -6.46 11.56 -13.45
N VAL A 83 -6.51 11.88 -12.16
CA VAL A 83 -7.76 11.95 -11.39
C VAL A 83 -8.58 13.19 -11.78
N GLU A 84 -7.93 14.25 -12.27
CA GLU A 84 -8.56 15.54 -12.59
C GLU A 84 -8.98 15.70 -14.06
N ARG A 85 -8.41 14.95 -15.01
CA ARG A 85 -8.72 15.12 -16.43
C ARG A 85 -9.96 14.34 -16.85
N LEU A 86 -10.99 15.08 -17.25
CA LEU A 86 -12.12 14.58 -18.02
C LEU A 86 -11.61 13.81 -19.24
N ALA A 87 -12.10 12.59 -19.45
CA ALA A 87 -11.95 11.95 -20.74
C ALA A 87 -12.69 12.84 -21.78
N PRO A 88 -12.06 13.22 -22.90
CA PRO A 88 -12.64 14.15 -23.88
C PRO A 88 -14.02 13.72 -24.41
N VAL A 89 -14.34 12.44 -24.28
CA VAL A 89 -15.62 11.80 -24.62
C VAL A 89 -16.81 12.38 -23.84
N THR A 90 -16.65 12.82 -22.59
CA THR A 90 -17.78 13.34 -21.78
C THR A 90 -18.19 14.78 -22.13
N VAL A 91 -17.26 15.61 -22.61
CA VAL A 91 -17.56 16.98 -23.05
C VAL A 91 -18.26 16.97 -24.41
N VAL A 92 -17.82 16.10 -25.33
CA VAL A 92 -18.45 15.90 -26.63
C VAL A 92 -19.87 15.31 -26.47
N GLY A 93 -20.06 14.38 -25.54
CA GLY A 93 -21.37 13.81 -25.20
C GLY A 93 -22.39 14.82 -24.64
N MET A 94 -21.96 15.99 -24.15
CA MET A 94 -22.84 17.05 -23.66
C MET A 94 -23.18 18.09 -24.74
N LEU A 95 -22.20 18.45 -25.58
CA LEU A 95 -22.35 19.48 -26.61
C LEU A 95 -23.21 19.01 -27.78
N VAL A 96 -23.07 17.75 -28.20
CA VAL A 96 -23.79 17.23 -29.37
C VAL A 96 -25.32 17.24 -29.17
N PRO A 97 -25.89 16.71 -28.07
CA PRO A 97 -27.34 16.78 -27.83
C PRO A 97 -27.86 18.22 -27.69
N LEU A 98 -27.06 19.13 -27.12
CA LEU A 98 -27.45 20.54 -26.99
C LEU A 98 -27.57 21.22 -28.37
N VAL A 99 -26.61 21.01 -29.26
CA VAL A 99 -26.65 21.56 -30.63
C VAL A 99 -27.82 20.96 -31.41
N VAL A 100 -28.06 19.65 -31.28
CA VAL A 100 -29.21 18.99 -31.91
C VAL A 100 -30.53 19.56 -31.38
N ALA A 101 -30.64 19.81 -30.07
CA ALA A 101 -31.82 20.44 -29.47
C ALA A 101 -32.08 21.85 -30.03
N LEU A 102 -31.03 22.68 -30.14
CA LEU A 102 -31.16 24.04 -30.68
C LEU A 102 -31.59 24.04 -32.14
N VAL A 103 -31.04 23.14 -32.96
CA VAL A 103 -31.43 22.99 -34.36
C VAL A 103 -32.88 22.51 -34.47
N ALA A 104 -33.28 21.48 -33.71
CA ALA A 104 -34.64 20.97 -33.70
C ALA A 104 -35.65 22.04 -33.25
N TRP A 105 -35.34 22.80 -32.20
CA TRP A 105 -36.17 23.92 -31.72
C TRP A 105 -36.27 25.05 -32.74
N SER A 106 -35.15 25.40 -33.40
CA SER A 106 -35.16 26.41 -34.48
C SER A 106 -36.01 25.98 -35.67
N LEU A 107 -35.95 24.71 -36.07
CA LEU A 107 -36.77 24.17 -37.17
C LEU A 107 -38.25 24.13 -36.78
N TRP A 108 -38.56 23.85 -35.51
CA TRP A 108 -39.92 23.90 -34.98
C TRP A 108 -40.51 25.31 -35.04
N ARG A 109 -39.80 26.32 -34.50
CA ARG A 109 -40.26 27.72 -34.51
C ARG A 109 -40.47 28.29 -35.91
N ARG A 110 -39.67 27.84 -36.90
CA ARG A 110 -39.79 28.27 -38.30
C ARG A 110 -40.94 27.59 -39.06
N GLY A 111 -41.63 26.63 -38.45
CA GLY A 111 -42.69 25.90 -39.11
C GLY A 111 -42.19 24.95 -40.21
N SER A 112 -40.92 24.56 -40.19
CA SER A 112 -40.31 23.75 -41.27
C SER A 112 -40.41 22.24 -41.03
N MET A 113 -41.00 21.81 -39.91
CA MET A 113 -41.18 20.39 -39.60
C MET A 113 -42.39 19.82 -40.36
N PRO A 114 -42.23 18.75 -41.15
CA PRO A 114 -43.35 18.12 -41.84
C PRO A 114 -44.34 17.56 -40.80
N TYR A 115 -45.64 17.73 -41.06
CA TYR A 115 -46.74 17.27 -40.18
C TYR A 115 -46.82 17.90 -38.79
N GLN A 116 -46.08 18.98 -38.51
CA GLN A 116 -46.04 19.61 -37.18
C GLN A 116 -47.44 19.98 -36.65
N PHE A 117 -48.37 20.41 -37.50
CA PHE A 117 -49.73 20.80 -37.08
C PHE A 117 -50.76 19.68 -37.21
N THR A 118 -50.37 18.52 -37.77
CA THR A 118 -51.26 17.37 -37.95
C THR A 118 -51.62 16.75 -36.59
N LEU A 119 -50.67 16.64 -35.68
CA LEU A 119 -50.92 16.15 -34.32
C LEU A 119 -51.82 17.11 -33.53
N LEU A 120 -51.60 18.42 -33.65
CA LEU A 120 -52.43 19.43 -32.99
C LEU A 120 -53.90 19.32 -33.41
N ARG A 121 -54.16 19.13 -34.71
CA ARG A 121 -55.52 18.97 -35.25
C ARG A 121 -56.17 17.64 -34.88
N LEU A 122 -55.39 16.58 -34.64
CA LEU A 122 -55.93 15.30 -34.18
C LEU A 122 -56.56 15.40 -32.78
N PHE A 123 -56.02 16.29 -31.93
CA PHE A 123 -56.47 16.48 -30.55
C PHE A 123 -57.33 17.73 -30.33
N THR A 124 -57.60 18.54 -31.37
CA THR A 124 -58.41 19.77 -31.27
C THR A 124 -59.60 19.76 -32.22
N PRO A 125 -60.76 20.35 -31.87
CA PRO A 125 -61.91 20.43 -32.75
C PRO A 125 -61.64 21.17 -34.06
N ASP A 126 -62.16 20.66 -35.18
CA ASP A 126 -62.02 21.28 -36.50
C ASP A 126 -62.57 22.73 -36.58
N GLY A 127 -63.52 23.08 -35.71
CA GLY A 127 -64.14 24.41 -35.65
C GLY A 127 -63.20 25.53 -35.19
N TRP A 128 -62.05 25.21 -34.60
CA TRP A 128 -61.06 26.16 -34.09
C TRP A 128 -60.12 26.71 -35.18
N TRP A 129 -60.18 26.15 -36.40
CA TRP A 129 -59.23 26.42 -37.48
C TRP A 129 -59.95 26.93 -38.74
N TRP A 130 -59.30 27.81 -39.53
CA TRP A 130 -59.84 28.24 -40.83
C TRP A 130 -59.70 27.13 -41.89
N GLY A 131 -60.81 26.77 -42.54
CA GLY A 131 -60.83 25.76 -43.59
C GLY A 131 -59.89 26.12 -44.75
N GLY A 132 -58.98 25.21 -45.10
CA GLY A 132 -58.00 25.38 -46.19
C GLY A 132 -56.62 25.89 -45.75
N THR A 133 -56.42 26.26 -44.49
CA THR A 133 -55.10 26.61 -43.94
C THR A 133 -54.67 25.60 -42.87
N ILE A 134 -53.39 25.24 -42.85
CA ILE A 134 -52.88 24.16 -41.97
C ILE A 134 -52.65 24.65 -40.53
N ALA A 135 -52.68 25.97 -40.27
CA ALA A 135 -52.25 26.50 -38.96
C ALA A 135 -52.87 27.84 -38.52
N SER A 136 -53.86 28.39 -39.23
CA SER A 136 -54.43 29.71 -38.87
C SER A 136 -55.61 29.55 -37.91
N PRO A 137 -55.51 30.04 -36.66
CA PRO A 137 -56.59 29.92 -35.69
C PRO A 137 -57.78 30.78 -36.11
N LYS A 138 -58.99 30.20 -36.00
CA LYS A 138 -60.28 30.87 -36.25
C LYS A 138 -60.89 31.41 -34.97
N THR A 139 -60.65 30.72 -33.85
CA THR A 139 -61.14 31.09 -32.53
C THR A 139 -59.99 31.27 -31.54
N MET A 140 -60.28 31.91 -30.41
CA MET A 140 -59.32 32.17 -29.34
C MET A 140 -58.73 30.87 -28.76
N GLU A 141 -59.56 29.84 -28.65
CA GLU A 141 -59.17 28.50 -28.18
C GLU A 141 -58.15 27.85 -29.11
N GLY A 142 -58.26 28.07 -30.42
CA GLY A 142 -57.29 27.59 -31.41
C GLY A 142 -55.93 28.29 -31.32
N ALA A 143 -55.92 29.59 -31.00
CA ALA A 143 -54.69 30.35 -30.80
C ALA A 143 -53.96 29.88 -29.53
N GLU A 144 -54.69 29.73 -28.42
CA GLU A 144 -54.12 29.27 -27.14
C GLU A 144 -53.67 27.80 -27.21
N ALA A 145 -54.41 26.92 -27.90
CA ALA A 145 -54.01 25.52 -28.10
C ALA A 145 -52.67 25.39 -28.85
N ARG A 146 -52.37 26.31 -29.77
CA ARG A 146 -51.09 26.35 -30.48
C ARG A 146 -49.93 26.69 -29.54
N VAL A 147 -50.12 27.65 -28.64
CA VAL A 147 -49.10 28.04 -27.65
C VAL A 147 -48.83 26.88 -26.66
N VAL A 148 -49.88 26.20 -26.21
CA VAL A 148 -49.75 24.97 -25.39
C VAL A 148 -48.95 23.89 -26.12
N TYR A 149 -49.24 23.68 -27.41
CA TYR A 149 -48.56 22.68 -28.24
C TYR A 149 -47.06 22.95 -28.40
N ASP A 150 -46.67 24.20 -28.65
CA ASP A 150 -45.27 24.61 -28.73
C ASP A 150 -44.55 24.40 -27.38
N GLY A 151 -45.22 24.68 -26.25
CA GLY A 151 -44.70 24.42 -24.91
C GLY A 151 -44.51 22.93 -24.60
N VAL A 152 -45.48 22.08 -24.98
CA VAL A 152 -45.39 20.63 -24.78
C VAL A 152 -44.24 20.03 -25.59
N PHE A 153 -44.07 20.44 -26.86
CA PHE A 153 -42.95 19.98 -27.68
C PHE A 153 -41.60 20.40 -27.08
N PHE A 154 -41.49 21.66 -26.62
CA PHE A 154 -40.29 22.14 -25.92
C PHE A 154 -39.97 21.31 -24.67
N ALA A 155 -40.97 21.01 -23.83
CA ALA A 155 -40.79 20.20 -22.63
C ALA A 155 -40.30 18.78 -22.96
N VAL A 156 -40.87 18.13 -23.99
CA VAL A 156 -40.45 16.80 -24.46
C VAL A 156 -39.02 16.84 -25.00
N LEU A 157 -38.66 17.88 -25.77
CA LEU A 157 -37.32 18.06 -26.32
C LEU A 157 -36.27 18.21 -25.21
N VAL A 158 -36.53 19.08 -24.21
CA VAL A 158 -35.63 19.27 -23.06
C VAL A 158 -35.48 17.98 -22.25
N TYR A 159 -36.57 17.24 -22.03
CA TYR A 159 -36.55 15.98 -21.31
C TYR A 159 -35.75 14.88 -22.05
N ALA A 160 -35.99 14.70 -23.35
CA ALA A 160 -35.30 13.72 -24.17
C ALA A 160 -33.79 13.98 -24.22
N MET A 161 -33.40 15.25 -24.41
CA MET A 161 -31.98 15.64 -24.53
C MET A 161 -31.26 15.62 -23.18
N GLY A 162 -31.94 15.97 -22.08
CA GLY A 162 -31.39 15.83 -20.73
C GLY A 162 -31.11 14.37 -20.34
N ARG A 163 -31.94 13.44 -20.83
CA ARG A 163 -31.75 11.99 -20.63
C ARG A 163 -30.65 11.41 -21.53
N LEU A 164 -30.64 11.76 -22.82
CA LEU A 164 -29.64 11.30 -23.79
C LEU A 164 -28.24 11.88 -23.53
N GLY A 165 -28.15 13.13 -23.06
CA GLY A 165 -26.90 13.82 -22.79
C GLY A 165 -26.29 13.54 -21.40
N SER A 166 -26.91 12.70 -20.57
CA SER A 166 -26.45 12.38 -19.20
C SER A 166 -26.22 13.60 -18.30
N TRP A 167 -26.93 14.71 -18.54
CA TRP A 167 -26.73 16.00 -17.83
C TRP A 167 -26.81 15.89 -16.29
N PRO A 168 -27.68 15.05 -15.68
CA PRO A 168 -27.67 14.83 -14.23
C PRO A 168 -26.34 14.30 -13.68
N HIS A 169 -25.62 13.47 -14.44
CA HIS A 169 -24.30 12.95 -14.03
C HIS A 169 -23.22 14.03 -14.15
N ALA A 170 -23.29 14.86 -15.19
CA ALA A 170 -22.39 16.00 -15.37
C ALA A 170 -22.56 17.04 -14.25
N VAL A 171 -23.79 17.43 -13.91
CA VAL A 171 -24.06 18.40 -12.83
C VAL A 171 -23.58 17.86 -11.47
N ARG A 172 -23.79 16.57 -11.17
CA ARG A 172 -23.25 15.95 -9.95
C ARG A 172 -21.72 15.98 -9.90
N HIS A 173 -21.05 15.85 -11.04
CA HIS A 173 -19.59 15.85 -11.13
C HIS A 173 -19.01 17.28 -11.00
N PHE A 174 -19.54 18.25 -11.75
CA PHE A 174 -19.02 19.62 -11.78
C PHE A 174 -19.41 20.45 -10.54
N VAL A 175 -20.65 20.31 -10.07
CA VAL A 175 -21.17 21.10 -8.95
C VAL A 175 -21.09 20.32 -7.64
N GLY A 176 -21.32 19.01 -7.65
CA GLY A 176 -21.37 18.19 -6.43
C GLY A 176 -20.02 17.95 -5.74
N ARG A 177 -18.90 18.03 -6.47
CA ARG A 177 -17.54 17.77 -5.95
C ARG A 177 -16.82 19.00 -5.38
N ARG A 178 -17.40 20.19 -5.52
CA ARG A 178 -16.80 21.43 -4.99
C ARG A 178 -17.19 21.63 -3.51
N PRO A 179 -16.25 22.06 -2.65
CA PRO A 179 -16.57 22.41 -1.27
C PRO A 179 -17.53 23.61 -1.22
N GLN A 180 -18.33 23.71 -0.17
CA GLN A 180 -19.12 24.93 0.10
C GLN A 180 -18.16 26.08 0.46
N PRO A 181 -18.39 27.33 0.04
CA PRO A 181 -19.61 27.88 -0.58
C PRO A 181 -19.66 27.81 -2.12
N ALA A 182 -18.58 27.36 -2.78
CA ALA A 182 -18.48 27.40 -4.24
C ALA A 182 -19.61 26.59 -4.93
N ARG A 183 -20.01 25.47 -4.33
CA ARG A 183 -21.16 24.66 -4.79
C ARG A 183 -22.49 25.43 -4.73
N ALA A 184 -22.73 26.19 -3.67
CA ALA A 184 -23.94 26.98 -3.51
C ALA A 184 -23.98 28.16 -4.50
N LEU A 185 -22.82 28.78 -4.74
CA LEU A 185 -22.65 29.90 -5.67
C LEU A 185 -22.83 29.47 -7.13
N LEU A 186 -22.26 28.34 -7.54
CA LEU A 186 -22.44 27.80 -8.90
C LEU A 186 -23.90 27.39 -9.17
N ALA A 187 -24.56 26.80 -8.17
CA ALA A 187 -26.00 26.50 -8.28
C ALA A 187 -26.84 27.79 -8.37
N LEU A 188 -26.44 28.87 -7.67
CA LEU A 188 -27.11 30.17 -7.74
C LEU A 188 -26.94 30.83 -9.11
N LEU A 189 -25.71 30.81 -9.65
CA LEU A 189 -25.45 31.29 -11.00
C LEU A 189 -26.26 30.49 -12.04
N GLY A 190 -26.31 29.16 -11.91
CA GLY A 190 -27.14 28.31 -12.76
C GLY A 190 -28.63 28.68 -12.70
N ALA A 191 -29.17 28.87 -11.49
CA ALA A 191 -30.56 29.28 -11.28
C ALA A 191 -30.86 30.66 -11.89
N LEU A 192 -29.97 31.64 -11.70
CA LEU A 192 -30.11 32.99 -12.27
C LEU A 192 -30.09 32.96 -13.79
N THR A 193 -29.17 32.21 -14.40
CA THR A 193 -29.13 32.03 -15.85
C THR A 193 -30.43 31.41 -16.36
N THR A 194 -30.95 30.36 -15.71
CA THR A 194 -32.24 29.78 -16.12
C THR A 194 -33.42 30.73 -15.94
N LEU A 195 -33.45 31.51 -14.86
CA LEU A 195 -34.49 32.52 -14.65
C LEU A 195 -34.44 33.64 -15.70
N SER A 196 -33.24 34.01 -16.16
CA SER A 196 -33.07 34.97 -17.25
C SER A 196 -33.64 34.49 -18.58
N PHE A 197 -33.70 33.18 -18.81
CA PHE A 197 -34.33 32.61 -20.01
C PHE A 197 -35.86 32.45 -19.87
N VAL A 198 -36.38 32.33 -18.64
CA VAL A 198 -37.82 32.20 -18.36
C VAL A 198 -38.49 33.57 -18.25
N PHE A 199 -37.81 34.56 -17.67
CA PHE A 199 -38.30 35.93 -17.46
C PHE A 199 -37.35 36.98 -18.03
N PRO A 200 -37.11 37.01 -19.36
CA PRO A 200 -36.12 37.92 -19.95
C PRO A 200 -36.39 39.39 -19.64
N ASP A 201 -37.65 39.82 -19.58
CA ASP A 201 -38.05 41.19 -19.25
C ASP A 201 -37.68 41.60 -17.82
N ALA A 202 -37.73 40.67 -16.87
CA ALA A 202 -37.35 40.92 -15.47
C ALA A 202 -35.84 41.14 -15.30
N PHE A 203 -35.03 40.63 -16.23
CA PHE A 203 -33.57 40.76 -16.23
C PHE A 203 -33.04 41.75 -17.29
N GLY A 204 -33.92 42.35 -18.11
CA GLY A 204 -33.56 43.29 -19.17
C GLY A 204 -32.75 42.66 -20.31
N VAL A 205 -32.93 41.37 -20.59
CA VAL A 205 -32.15 40.61 -21.58
C VAL A 205 -32.92 40.50 -22.89
N GLY A 206 -32.31 40.89 -24.02
CA GLY A 206 -32.95 40.92 -25.35
C GLY A 206 -33.08 39.55 -26.04
N TRP A 207 -33.28 38.47 -25.30
CA TRP A 207 -33.49 37.12 -25.85
C TRP A 207 -34.96 36.72 -25.74
N ASP A 208 -35.43 35.90 -26.68
CA ASP A 208 -36.80 35.39 -26.66
C ASP A 208 -37.04 34.53 -25.40
N ALA A 209 -38.19 34.74 -24.74
CA ALA A 209 -38.60 33.94 -23.59
C ALA A 209 -38.74 32.46 -23.99
N LEU A 210 -38.30 31.56 -23.11
CA LEU A 210 -38.59 30.14 -23.27
C LEU A 210 -40.10 29.88 -23.09
N PRO A 211 -40.69 28.95 -23.85
CA PRO A 211 -42.13 28.64 -23.81
C PRO A 211 -42.45 27.83 -22.56
N VAL A 212 -42.44 28.50 -21.40
CA VAL A 212 -42.73 27.94 -20.08
C VAL A 212 -43.86 28.72 -19.43
N VAL A 213 -43.80 30.05 -19.49
CA VAL A 213 -44.82 30.93 -18.94
C VAL A 213 -46.06 30.92 -19.84
N ASP A 214 -45.91 31.31 -21.11
CA ASP A 214 -47.05 31.48 -22.02
C ASP A 214 -47.87 30.19 -22.18
N PRO A 215 -47.28 28.99 -22.41
CA PRO A 215 -48.05 27.76 -22.54
C PRO A 215 -48.83 27.38 -21.27
N LEU A 216 -48.32 27.75 -20.09
CA LEU A 216 -48.98 27.45 -18.82
C LEU A 216 -50.18 28.39 -18.59
N PHE A 217 -50.04 29.67 -18.96
CA PHE A 217 -51.15 30.63 -18.96
C PHE A 217 -52.20 30.24 -20.00
N SER A 218 -51.79 29.90 -21.23
CA SER A 218 -52.65 29.40 -22.30
C SER A 218 -53.42 28.14 -21.92
N LEU A 219 -52.78 27.21 -21.21
CA LEU A 219 -53.43 25.99 -20.71
C LEU A 219 -54.51 26.32 -19.67
N ILE A 220 -54.24 27.25 -18.76
CA ILE A 220 -55.23 27.70 -17.76
C ILE A 220 -56.40 28.42 -18.43
N VAL A 221 -56.15 29.25 -19.45
CA VAL A 221 -57.23 29.88 -20.27
C VAL A 221 -58.08 28.79 -20.95
N LEU A 222 -57.45 27.78 -21.55
CA LEU A 222 -58.15 26.71 -22.26
C LEU A 222 -59.02 25.85 -21.32
N ILE A 223 -58.59 25.65 -20.07
CA ILE A 223 -59.33 24.89 -19.05
C ILE A 223 -60.45 25.74 -18.43
N SER A 224 -60.19 27.02 -18.15
CA SER A 224 -61.15 27.92 -17.48
C SER A 224 -62.16 28.56 -18.44
N GLY A 225 -61.85 28.61 -19.74
CA GLY A 225 -62.68 29.22 -20.76
C GLY A 225 -62.72 30.75 -20.72
N SER A 226 -61.93 31.41 -19.87
CA SER A 226 -61.93 32.88 -19.73
C SER A 226 -60.58 33.45 -19.26
N TYR A 227 -60.37 34.74 -19.49
CA TYR A 227 -59.20 35.48 -18.97
C TYR A 227 -59.45 36.14 -17.61
N GLU A 228 -60.65 36.01 -17.04
CA GLU A 228 -61.04 36.71 -15.81
C GLU A 228 -60.17 36.33 -14.61
N LEU A 229 -59.63 35.10 -14.59
CA LEU A 229 -58.70 34.63 -13.55
C LEU A 229 -57.40 35.44 -13.51
N PHE A 230 -56.94 35.96 -14.65
CA PHE A 230 -55.69 36.74 -14.75
C PHE A 230 -55.88 38.22 -14.44
N ALA A 231 -57.13 38.70 -14.34
CA ALA A 231 -57.43 40.07 -13.93
C ALA A 231 -57.11 40.32 -12.44
N SER A 232 -57.04 39.25 -11.64
CA SER A 232 -56.61 39.32 -10.23
C SER A 232 -55.08 39.35 -10.14
N PRO A 233 -54.47 40.45 -9.64
CA PRO A 233 -53.02 40.54 -9.47
C PRO A 233 -52.47 39.48 -8.51
N LEU A 234 -53.27 39.07 -7.52
CA LEU A 234 -52.88 38.06 -6.55
C LEU A 234 -52.72 36.68 -7.20
N PHE A 235 -53.62 36.31 -8.12
CA PHE A 235 -53.56 35.02 -8.81
C PHE A 235 -52.36 34.97 -9.76
N THR A 236 -52.19 36.02 -10.57
CA THR A 236 -51.07 36.13 -11.52
C THR A 236 -49.71 36.14 -10.80
N ASN A 237 -49.58 36.91 -9.71
CA ASN A 237 -48.35 36.92 -8.91
C ASN A 237 -48.08 35.59 -8.20
N ALA A 238 -49.13 34.91 -7.71
CA ALA A 238 -49.00 33.58 -7.12
C ALA A 238 -48.51 32.56 -8.16
N LEU A 239 -49.02 32.63 -9.40
CA LEU A 239 -48.61 31.75 -10.48
C LEU A 239 -47.14 31.97 -10.87
N TYR A 240 -46.73 33.24 -11.02
CA TYR A 240 -45.32 33.59 -11.25
C TYR A 240 -44.40 33.12 -10.11
N ALA A 241 -44.85 33.22 -8.86
CA ALA A 241 -44.10 32.72 -7.70
C ALA A 241 -43.95 31.19 -7.74
N VAL A 242 -45.01 30.46 -8.10
CA VAL A 242 -44.96 28.99 -8.24
C VAL A 242 -44.00 28.57 -9.36
N ILE A 243 -44.06 29.22 -10.53
CA ILE A 243 -43.15 28.95 -11.65
C ILE A 243 -41.69 29.20 -11.22
N THR A 244 -41.44 30.32 -10.55
CA THR A 244 -40.11 30.68 -10.03
C THR A 244 -39.59 29.62 -9.04
N LEU A 245 -40.44 29.17 -8.11
CA LEU A 245 -40.09 28.13 -7.15
C LEU A 245 -39.76 26.80 -7.84
N LEU A 246 -40.55 26.39 -8.84
CA LEU A 246 -40.30 25.15 -9.60
C LEU A 246 -38.99 25.20 -10.38
N VAL A 247 -38.63 26.35 -10.96
CA VAL A 247 -37.36 26.54 -11.67
C VAL A 247 -36.17 26.51 -10.70
N VAL A 248 -36.30 27.13 -9.53
CA VAL A 248 -35.19 27.24 -8.54
C VAL A 248 -35.02 25.95 -7.73
N TRP A 249 -36.08 25.19 -7.50
CA TRP A 249 -36.07 23.97 -6.69
C TRP A 249 -34.96 22.95 -7.04
N PRO A 250 -34.74 22.55 -8.30
CA PRO A 250 -33.67 21.61 -8.63
C PRO A 250 -32.29 22.18 -8.30
N PHE A 251 -32.05 23.47 -8.55
CA PHE A 251 -30.77 24.12 -8.23
C PHE A 251 -30.55 24.23 -6.72
N ALA A 252 -31.58 24.55 -5.93
CA ALA A 252 -31.51 24.57 -4.48
C ALA A 252 -31.19 23.18 -3.89
N ARG A 253 -31.78 22.12 -4.47
CA ARG A 253 -31.51 20.71 -4.10
C ARG A 253 -30.07 20.32 -4.41
N PHE A 254 -29.55 20.66 -5.60
CA PHE A 254 -28.19 20.33 -6.00
C PHE A 254 -27.13 21.20 -5.32
N GLY A 255 -27.41 22.47 -5.06
CA GLY A 255 -26.54 23.43 -4.38
C GLY A 255 -26.43 23.23 -2.87
N GLY A 256 -27.32 22.44 -2.26
CA GLY A 256 -27.30 22.17 -0.82
C GLY A 256 -27.57 23.41 0.03
N TRP A 257 -28.43 24.32 -0.43
CA TRP A 257 -28.65 25.61 0.24
C TRP A 257 -29.25 25.47 1.65
N LEU A 258 -30.19 24.54 1.86
CA LEU A 258 -30.80 24.24 3.16
C LEU A 258 -29.81 23.74 4.23
N PRO A 259 -28.98 22.70 3.97
CA PRO A 259 -27.97 22.26 4.93
C PRO A 259 -26.89 23.33 5.18
N TYR A 260 -26.46 24.08 4.15
CA TYR A 260 -25.51 25.18 4.32
C TYR A 260 -26.06 26.32 5.19
N LEU A 261 -27.33 26.69 5.03
CA LEU A 261 -28.01 27.67 5.89
C LEU A 261 -28.16 27.18 7.34
N LYS A 262 -28.41 25.88 7.54
CA LYS A 262 -28.44 25.27 8.88
C LYS A 262 -27.07 25.29 9.54
N GLU A 263 -26.01 24.90 8.83
CA GLU A 263 -24.62 24.93 9.34
C GLU A 263 -24.15 26.35 9.68
N ARG A 264 -24.52 27.37 8.89
CA ARG A 264 -24.20 28.76 9.24
C ARG A 264 -24.96 29.30 10.44
N ARG A 265 -26.19 28.82 10.69
CA ARG A 265 -26.96 29.20 11.88
C ARG A 265 -26.37 28.55 13.14
N THR A 266 -26.01 27.27 13.09
CA THR A 266 -25.38 26.57 14.22
C THR A 266 -23.95 27.05 14.49
N SER A 267 -23.20 27.45 13.47
CA SER A 267 -21.84 28.00 13.61
C SER A 267 -21.81 29.40 14.24
N ARG A 268 -22.96 30.10 14.30
CA ARG A 268 -23.06 31.44 14.90
C ARG A 268 -23.27 31.39 16.42
N GLU A 269 -23.67 30.23 16.96
CA GLU A 269 -23.90 29.99 18.40
C GLU A 269 -22.68 29.40 19.13
N ARG A 270 -21.62 28.98 18.43
CA ARG A 270 -20.34 28.56 19.03
C ARG A 270 -19.28 29.65 18.83
N PRO A 271 -18.61 30.15 19.89
CA PRO A 271 -17.39 30.93 19.70
C PRO A 271 -16.38 30.05 18.95
N ALA A 272 -15.94 30.54 17.80
CA ALA A 272 -15.04 29.81 16.91
C ALA A 272 -13.67 29.61 17.59
N ALA A 273 -13.38 28.38 18.01
CA ALA A 273 -12.01 27.94 18.05
C ALA A 273 -11.50 28.01 16.61
N ALA A 274 -10.43 28.79 16.37
CA ALA A 274 -9.72 28.76 15.10
C ALA A 274 -9.42 27.29 14.72
N PRO A 275 -9.44 26.90 13.44
CA PRO A 275 -8.97 25.58 13.05
C PRO A 275 -7.56 25.43 13.62
N ALA A 276 -7.40 24.53 14.60
CA ALA A 276 -6.11 24.30 15.22
C ALA A 276 -5.16 23.91 14.07
N ALA A 277 -4.12 24.71 13.85
CA ALA A 277 -3.03 24.29 12.99
C ALA A 277 -2.60 22.90 13.47
N GLU A 278 -2.57 21.93 12.54
CA GLU A 278 -2.22 20.55 12.85
C GLU A 278 -0.87 20.56 13.57
N ARG A 279 -0.87 20.25 14.88
CA ARG A 279 0.33 20.37 15.69
C ARG A 279 1.36 19.36 15.20
N PRO A 280 2.66 19.71 15.15
CA PRO A 280 3.71 18.77 14.82
C PRO A 280 3.62 17.52 15.70
N ARG A 281 3.90 16.35 15.11
CA ARG A 281 3.82 15.06 15.82
C ARG A 281 4.85 14.97 16.94
N ALA A 282 5.98 15.65 16.82
CA ALA A 282 6.99 15.80 17.86
C ALA A 282 6.44 16.45 19.15
N GLN A 283 5.31 17.15 19.07
CA GLN A 283 4.63 17.76 20.22
C GLN A 283 3.58 16.85 20.89
N TRP A 284 3.45 15.60 20.43
CA TRP A 284 2.52 14.60 20.95
C TRP A 284 1.07 15.11 21.07
N PRO A 285 0.44 15.56 19.96
CA PRO A 285 -0.91 16.13 20.00
C PRO A 285 -1.94 15.19 20.62
N GLU A 286 -1.87 13.89 20.33
CA GLU A 286 -2.77 12.87 20.89
C GLU A 286 -2.75 12.84 22.42
N LEU A 287 -1.57 12.99 23.05
CA LEU A 287 -1.44 13.05 24.51
C LEU A 287 -2.02 14.34 25.08
N ARG A 288 -1.78 15.47 24.41
CA ARG A 288 -2.31 16.78 24.82
C ARG A 288 -3.82 16.84 24.71
N ASP A 289 -4.37 16.27 23.65
CA ASP A 289 -5.82 16.24 23.41
C ASP A 289 -6.52 15.28 24.40
N ALA A 290 -5.81 14.26 24.90
CA ALA A 290 -6.24 13.42 26.01
C ALA A 290 -6.02 14.02 27.41
N GLY A 291 -5.52 15.26 27.51
CA GLY A 291 -5.30 15.97 28.77
C GLY A 291 -4.01 15.61 29.51
N GLN A 292 -3.12 14.81 28.92
CA GLN A 292 -1.83 14.39 29.49
C GLN A 292 -0.72 15.40 29.17
N TYR A 293 -0.92 16.66 29.56
CA TYR A 293 -0.02 17.76 29.20
C TYR A 293 1.40 17.59 29.76
N GLU A 294 1.55 17.19 31.04
CA GLU A 294 2.85 17.03 31.68
C GLU A 294 3.72 15.95 31.00
N ALA A 295 3.12 14.81 30.67
CA ALA A 295 3.81 13.74 29.95
C ALA A 295 4.19 14.18 28.52
N ALA A 296 3.29 14.89 27.83
CA ALA A 296 3.57 15.43 26.50
C ALA A 296 4.70 16.48 26.54
N ASP A 297 4.71 17.38 27.51
CA ASP A 297 5.76 18.41 27.67
C ASP A 297 7.13 17.78 27.96
N LEU A 298 7.18 16.76 28.82
CA LEU A 298 8.41 16.02 29.10
C LEU A 298 8.93 15.34 27.83
N LEU A 299 8.10 14.57 27.12
CA LEU A 299 8.51 13.85 25.91
C LEU A 299 8.91 14.82 24.78
N THR A 300 8.20 15.92 24.60
CA THR A 300 8.59 16.98 23.65
C THR A 300 9.95 17.57 24.02
N GLY A 301 10.19 17.83 25.32
CA GLY A 301 11.48 18.31 25.81
C GLY A 301 12.62 17.31 25.59
N GLU A 302 12.37 16.02 25.73
CA GLU A 302 13.37 14.98 25.47
C GLU A 302 13.68 14.78 23.98
N VAL A 303 12.66 14.82 23.13
CA VAL A 303 12.84 14.80 21.67
C VAL A 303 13.64 16.02 21.23
N ALA A 304 13.28 17.22 21.69
CA ALA A 304 13.99 18.45 21.36
C ALA A 304 15.45 18.43 21.85
N ALA A 305 15.71 17.83 23.02
CA ALA A 305 17.05 17.68 23.57
C ALA A 305 17.85 16.51 22.98
N GLY A 306 17.27 15.73 22.05
CA GLY A 306 17.95 14.57 21.44
C GLY A 306 18.20 13.39 22.37
N ARG A 307 17.44 13.27 23.48
CA ARG A 307 17.54 12.15 24.43
C ARG A 307 16.70 10.93 24.04
N MET A 308 15.78 11.10 23.10
CA MET A 308 14.95 10.04 22.52
C MET A 308 15.38 9.76 21.08
N ASN A 309 15.39 8.48 20.71
CA ASN A 309 15.53 8.05 19.33
C ASN A 309 14.17 7.66 18.71
N ASP A 310 14.19 7.25 17.44
CA ASP A 310 13.02 6.77 16.70
C ASP A 310 12.38 5.50 17.31
N VAL A 311 13.20 4.59 17.85
CA VAL A 311 12.76 3.38 18.57
C VAL A 311 11.96 3.76 19.82
N ASP A 312 12.49 4.68 20.64
CA ASP A 312 11.84 5.17 21.86
C ASP A 312 10.51 5.86 21.55
N CYS A 313 10.48 6.72 20.53
CA CYS A 313 9.26 7.40 20.11
C CYS A 313 8.18 6.39 19.67
N THR A 314 8.58 5.37 18.91
CA THR A 314 7.67 4.32 18.43
C THR A 314 7.16 3.47 19.59
N ARG A 315 8.03 3.12 20.54
CA ARG A 315 7.72 2.34 21.74
C ARG A 315 6.74 3.06 22.67
N VAL A 316 7.00 4.33 22.98
CA VAL A 316 6.11 5.16 23.81
C VAL A 316 4.76 5.34 23.12
N ARG A 317 4.75 5.60 21.82
CA ARG A 317 3.51 5.70 21.04
C ARG A 317 2.71 4.40 21.05
N ARG A 318 3.39 3.25 20.91
CA ARG A 318 2.76 1.93 21.01
C ARG A 318 2.15 1.71 22.38
N ALA A 319 2.87 2.03 23.46
CA ALA A 319 2.34 1.92 24.83
C ALA A 319 1.09 2.79 25.03
N TRP A 320 1.07 3.99 24.44
CA TRP A 320 -0.12 4.85 24.42
C TRP A 320 -1.29 4.22 23.65
N THR A 321 -1.06 3.76 22.43
CA THR A 321 -2.10 3.11 21.59
C THR A 321 -2.63 1.82 22.21
N ALA A 322 -1.78 1.05 22.89
CA ALA A 322 -2.17 -0.16 23.62
C ALA A 322 -2.95 0.13 24.91
N GLY A 323 -2.98 1.38 25.39
CA GLY A 323 -3.70 1.77 26.59
C GLY A 323 -3.10 1.18 27.87
N VAL A 324 -1.77 1.12 27.96
CA VAL A 324 -1.08 0.56 29.14
C VAL A 324 -1.44 1.39 30.40
N PRO A 325 -1.81 0.75 31.52
CA PRO A 325 -2.08 1.46 32.77
C PRO A 325 -0.84 2.24 33.24
N ASP A 326 -1.06 3.27 34.06
CA ASP A 326 0.01 4.09 34.66
C ASP A 326 0.97 4.73 33.64
N PHE A 327 0.48 4.97 32.41
CA PHE A 327 1.26 5.58 31.33
C PHE A 327 1.96 6.88 31.76
N ARG A 328 1.20 7.80 32.40
CA ARG A 328 1.73 9.08 32.89
C ARG A 328 2.84 8.87 33.91
N GLU A 329 2.64 8.03 34.93
CA GLU A 329 3.64 7.82 35.98
C GLU A 329 4.92 7.22 35.41
N THR A 330 4.79 6.23 34.52
CA THR A 330 5.94 5.57 33.89
C THR A 330 6.74 6.55 33.03
N VAL A 331 6.08 7.40 32.24
CA VAL A 331 6.73 8.45 31.44
C VAL A 331 7.39 9.51 32.32
N LEU A 332 6.76 9.93 33.41
CA LEU A 332 7.36 10.90 34.32
C LEU A 332 8.58 10.34 35.06
N ARG A 333 8.60 9.03 35.35
CA ARG A 333 9.71 8.37 36.05
C ARG A 333 10.89 8.04 35.12
N HIS A 334 10.61 7.53 33.91
CA HIS A 334 11.63 6.98 33.01
C HIS A 334 11.85 7.79 31.73
N GLY A 335 11.02 8.81 31.48
CA GLY A 335 11.07 9.62 30.27
C GLY A 335 11.00 8.76 29.01
N GLY A 336 11.89 9.03 28.07
CA GLY A 336 12.06 8.33 26.82
C GLY A 336 12.58 6.90 26.95
N ALA A 337 13.08 6.51 28.13
CA ALA A 337 13.45 5.12 28.43
C ALA A 337 12.26 4.29 28.96
N ALA A 338 11.05 4.86 29.00
CA ALA A 338 9.86 4.12 29.41
C ALA A 338 9.64 2.86 28.53
N TRP A 339 9.26 1.76 29.19
CA TRP A 339 9.05 0.44 28.60
C TRP A 339 10.24 -0.11 27.78
N THR A 340 11.48 0.22 28.13
CA THR A 340 12.67 -0.31 27.43
C THR A 340 12.61 -1.84 27.32
N HIS A 341 13.06 -2.37 26.18
CA HIS A 341 13.11 -3.81 25.91
C HIS A 341 13.89 -4.55 27.03
N PRO A 342 13.55 -5.81 27.39
CA PRO A 342 14.22 -6.54 28.47
C PRO A 342 15.74 -6.64 28.35
N SER A 343 16.29 -6.56 27.14
CA SER A 343 17.74 -6.51 26.90
C SER A 343 18.41 -5.19 27.33
N GLY A 344 17.64 -4.17 27.72
CA GLY A 344 18.12 -2.83 28.06
C GLY A 344 18.57 -1.99 26.86
N ALA A 345 18.62 -2.57 25.66
CA ALA A 345 19.01 -1.86 24.44
C ALA A 345 17.91 -0.91 23.97
N ARG A 346 18.30 0.34 23.70
CA ARG A 346 17.42 1.36 23.09
C ARG A 346 17.65 1.51 21.58
N ASP A 347 18.73 0.95 21.05
CA ASP A 347 19.07 0.96 19.63
C ASP A 347 19.93 -0.26 19.26
N LEU A 348 20.08 -0.51 17.96
CA LEU A 348 21.08 -1.43 17.41
C LEU A 348 22.46 -0.76 17.31
N PRO A 349 23.54 -1.54 17.44
CA PRO A 349 24.92 -1.03 17.41
C PRO A 349 25.32 -0.45 16.04
N ARG A 350 24.74 -0.97 14.96
CA ARG A 350 24.95 -0.52 13.58
C ARG A 350 23.64 -0.63 12.83
N ARG A 351 23.35 0.39 12.03
CA ARG A 351 22.23 0.41 11.08
C ARG A 351 22.81 0.57 9.68
N THR A 352 22.49 -0.36 8.80
CA THR A 352 22.96 -0.43 7.41
C THR A 352 21.91 0.07 6.43
N ALA A 353 20.62 -0.08 6.76
CA ALA A 353 19.51 0.34 5.92
C ALA A 353 18.77 1.56 6.49
N ARG A 354 17.92 2.18 5.65
CA ARG A 354 17.03 3.25 6.10
C ARG A 354 15.71 2.66 6.60
N HIS A 355 15.33 3.04 7.82
CA HIS A 355 14.16 2.53 8.53
C HIS A 355 13.16 3.64 8.86
N ASP A 356 11.88 3.30 8.83
CA ASP A 356 10.78 4.15 9.27
C ASP A 356 9.93 3.33 10.23
N LEU A 357 10.34 3.32 11.50
CA LEU A 357 9.72 2.50 12.55
C LEU A 357 8.28 2.91 12.84
N LEU A 358 7.92 4.18 12.61
CA LEU A 358 6.53 4.64 12.72
C LEU A 358 5.59 3.96 11.71
N ALA A 359 6.08 3.69 10.50
CA ALA A 359 5.35 2.94 9.49
C ALA A 359 5.68 1.43 9.51
N GLY A 360 6.65 1.01 10.33
CA GLY A 360 7.20 -0.34 10.35
C GLY A 360 7.92 -0.73 9.04
N GLN A 361 8.42 0.24 8.28
CA GLN A 361 9.00 0.01 6.95
C GLN A 361 10.53 0.00 6.97
N VAL A 362 11.12 -0.86 6.14
CA VAL A 362 12.53 -0.79 5.73
C VAL A 362 12.65 -0.51 4.24
N ARG A 363 13.55 0.38 3.86
CA ARG A 363 13.82 0.69 2.45
C ARG A 363 14.85 -0.29 1.89
N ILE A 364 14.41 -1.10 0.93
CA ILE A 364 15.24 -2.09 0.23
C ILE A 364 15.80 -1.57 -1.11
N GLY A 365 15.32 -0.42 -1.59
CA GLY A 365 15.80 0.15 -2.84
C GLY A 365 14.90 1.25 -3.39
N ARG A 366 14.81 1.32 -4.71
CA ARG A 366 13.98 2.28 -5.45
C ARG A 366 13.30 1.60 -6.62
N TRP A 367 12.02 1.89 -6.83
CA TRP A 367 11.26 1.43 -7.98
C TRP A 367 11.76 2.13 -9.26
N VAL A 368 11.98 1.35 -10.31
CA VAL A 368 12.47 1.87 -11.60
C VAL A 368 11.29 2.43 -12.40
N ALA A 369 11.42 3.66 -12.88
CA ALA A 369 10.46 4.27 -13.79
C ALA A 369 10.60 3.62 -15.18
N ALA A 370 9.73 2.65 -15.49
CA ALA A 370 9.59 2.06 -16.82
C ALA A 370 8.21 2.35 -17.41
N GLU A 371 8.07 2.21 -18.74
CA GLU A 371 6.83 2.50 -19.48
C GLU A 371 5.60 1.75 -18.93
N ARG A 372 5.80 0.51 -18.46
CA ARG A 372 4.75 -0.35 -17.88
C ARG A 372 4.52 -0.13 -16.37
N THR A 373 5.34 0.69 -15.73
CA THR A 373 5.24 0.92 -14.29
C THR A 373 4.19 1.98 -14.01
N PRO A 374 3.22 1.76 -13.11
CA PRO A 374 2.26 2.78 -12.75
C PRO A 374 2.97 4.03 -12.21
N THR A 375 2.49 5.22 -12.59
CA THR A 375 3.14 6.49 -12.25
C THR A 375 3.31 6.73 -10.76
N THR A 376 2.51 6.08 -9.90
CA THR A 376 2.67 6.14 -8.44
C THR A 376 3.96 5.48 -7.94
N TYR A 377 4.53 4.53 -8.67
CA TYR A 377 5.76 3.86 -8.30
C TYR A 377 6.99 4.47 -8.96
N HIS A 378 6.83 5.39 -9.91
CA HIS A 378 7.98 6.00 -10.58
C HIS A 378 8.86 6.68 -9.54
N ASP A 379 10.13 6.27 -9.49
CA ASP A 379 11.16 6.87 -8.67
C ASP A 379 10.91 6.83 -7.15
N ALA A 380 9.86 6.12 -6.71
CA ALA A 380 9.51 5.96 -5.31
C ALA A 380 10.47 4.97 -4.62
N GLY A 381 10.70 5.15 -3.32
CA GLY A 381 11.45 4.15 -2.54
C GLY A 381 10.70 2.83 -2.48
N ALA A 382 11.41 1.71 -2.64
CA ALA A 382 10.87 0.37 -2.45
C ALA A 382 11.02 -0.04 -0.98
N ALA A 383 9.92 -0.46 -0.37
CA ALA A 383 9.83 -0.70 1.06
C ALA A 383 9.15 -2.01 1.41
N LEU A 384 9.59 -2.64 2.50
CA LEU A 384 8.94 -3.80 3.09
C LEU A 384 8.58 -3.51 4.54
N GLY A 385 7.46 -4.04 5.01
CA GLY A 385 7.03 -3.94 6.40
C GLY A 385 6.15 -5.13 6.79
N PRO A 386 5.76 -5.23 8.07
CA PRO A 386 4.88 -6.30 8.56
C PRO A 386 3.58 -6.45 7.76
N ASP A 387 3.07 -5.36 7.18
CA ASP A 387 1.87 -5.31 6.36
C ASP A 387 1.95 -6.16 5.08
N VAL A 388 3.14 -6.32 4.51
CA VAL A 388 3.38 -7.20 3.35
C VAL A 388 4.00 -8.53 3.78
N LEU A 389 4.89 -8.53 4.77
CA LEU A 389 5.55 -9.73 5.29
C LEU A 389 4.57 -10.71 5.94
N GLY A 390 3.45 -10.23 6.47
CA GLY A 390 2.36 -11.09 6.96
C GLY A 390 1.71 -11.96 5.90
N THR A 391 2.02 -11.74 4.61
CA THR A 391 1.63 -12.65 3.52
C THR A 391 2.75 -13.60 3.08
N SER A 392 3.89 -13.58 3.79
CA SER A 392 5.13 -14.28 3.45
C SER A 392 5.79 -13.81 2.15
N LEU A 393 7.12 -13.88 2.09
CA LEU A 393 7.94 -13.44 0.96
C LEU A 393 8.80 -14.60 0.44
N LEU A 394 8.69 -14.90 -0.85
CA LEU A 394 9.58 -15.83 -1.55
C LEU A 394 10.57 -15.04 -2.42
N ALA A 395 11.87 -15.19 -2.14
CA ALA A 395 12.96 -14.55 -2.84
C ALA A 395 13.82 -15.60 -3.56
N VAL A 396 13.82 -15.60 -4.90
CA VAL A 396 14.57 -16.58 -5.70
C VAL A 396 15.68 -15.89 -6.48
N GLY A 397 16.87 -16.44 -6.44
CA GLY A 397 18.00 -15.98 -7.24
C GLY A 397 19.28 -16.77 -6.98
N PRO A 398 20.20 -16.86 -7.95
CA PRO A 398 21.42 -17.64 -7.78
C PRO A 398 22.30 -17.13 -6.62
N SER A 399 23.24 -17.95 -6.18
CA SER A 399 24.27 -17.51 -5.22
C SER A 399 25.05 -16.32 -5.78
N GLY A 400 25.35 -15.34 -4.93
CA GLY A 400 26.06 -14.12 -5.34
C GLY A 400 25.18 -13.03 -5.99
N SER A 401 23.88 -13.24 -6.19
CA SER A 401 22.96 -12.18 -6.69
C SER A 401 22.67 -11.05 -5.68
N GLY A 402 23.25 -11.14 -4.48
CA GLY A 402 23.13 -10.12 -3.43
C GLY A 402 21.93 -10.28 -2.50
N LYS A 403 21.18 -11.40 -2.55
CA LYS A 403 19.98 -11.65 -1.70
C LYS A 403 20.23 -11.34 -0.22
N THR A 404 21.27 -11.92 0.36
CA THR A 404 21.59 -11.76 1.77
C THR A 404 21.82 -10.29 2.13
N ARG A 405 22.74 -9.62 1.41
CA ARG A 405 23.12 -8.23 1.68
C ARG A 405 22.05 -7.19 1.36
N THR A 406 21.26 -7.39 0.31
CA THR A 406 20.33 -6.37 -0.20
C THR A 406 18.89 -6.54 0.30
N LEU A 407 18.53 -7.74 0.77
CA LEU A 407 17.20 -8.06 1.26
C LEU A 407 17.24 -8.58 2.70
N ILE A 408 17.93 -9.69 2.95
CA ILE A 408 17.83 -10.43 4.23
C ILE A 408 18.44 -9.65 5.39
N GLU A 409 19.63 -9.09 5.24
CA GLU A 409 20.31 -8.27 6.26
C GLU A 409 19.50 -7.01 6.61
N PRO A 410 19.11 -6.13 5.64
CA PRO A 410 18.24 -4.98 5.93
C PRO A 410 16.92 -5.36 6.61
N LEU A 411 16.31 -6.46 6.18
CA LEU A 411 15.04 -6.91 6.72
C LEU A 411 15.18 -7.43 8.15
N THR A 412 16.22 -8.22 8.42
CA THR A 412 16.54 -8.70 9.76
C THR A 412 16.85 -7.55 10.70
N GLU A 413 17.63 -6.56 10.25
CA GLU A 413 17.92 -5.33 10.98
C GLU A 413 16.64 -4.55 11.32
N ALA A 414 15.72 -4.41 10.36
CA ALA A 414 14.46 -3.70 10.55
C ALA A 414 13.52 -4.41 11.54
N LEU A 415 13.42 -5.73 11.44
CA LEU A 415 12.62 -6.54 12.36
C LEU A 415 13.23 -6.54 13.76
N ALA A 416 14.57 -6.54 13.88
CA ALA A 416 15.27 -6.39 15.15
C ALA A 416 15.04 -5.01 15.80
N LEU A 417 15.03 -3.92 15.02
CA LEU A 417 14.63 -2.60 15.52
C LEU A 417 13.17 -2.57 15.98
N GLN A 418 12.27 -3.20 15.22
CA GLN A 418 10.86 -3.31 15.60
C GLN A 418 10.67 -4.13 16.88
N ALA A 419 11.49 -5.17 17.09
CA ALA A 419 11.50 -5.94 18.32
C ALA A 419 11.89 -5.09 19.55
N LEU A 420 12.85 -4.17 19.41
CA LEU A 420 13.19 -3.19 20.46
C LEU A 420 12.04 -2.23 20.81
N THR A 421 11.09 -2.02 19.89
CA THR A 421 9.85 -1.26 20.16
C THR A 421 8.77 -2.10 20.82
N GLY A 422 8.98 -3.41 20.96
CA GLY A 422 8.00 -4.39 21.40
C GLY A 422 6.97 -4.76 20.34
N SER A 423 7.17 -4.38 19.07
CA SER A 423 6.19 -4.60 17.99
C SER A 423 6.39 -5.86 17.18
N CYS A 424 7.57 -6.46 17.27
CA CYS A 424 7.92 -7.64 16.49
C CYS A 424 8.74 -8.65 17.32
N ALA A 425 8.69 -9.92 16.94
CA ALA A 425 9.69 -10.91 17.30
C ALA A 425 10.28 -11.49 16.01
N VAL A 426 11.59 -11.68 15.96
CA VAL A 426 12.29 -12.14 14.76
C VAL A 426 13.16 -13.35 15.08
N VAL A 427 13.07 -14.34 14.21
CA VAL A 427 13.96 -15.50 14.17
C VAL A 427 14.68 -15.47 12.84
N ALA A 428 16.00 -15.28 12.86
CA ALA A 428 16.82 -15.23 11.66
C ALA A 428 17.72 -16.47 11.60
N VAL A 429 17.63 -17.23 10.52
CA VAL A 429 18.46 -18.41 10.28
C VAL A 429 19.47 -18.09 9.18
N SER A 430 20.75 -18.09 9.55
CA SER A 430 21.87 -17.79 8.65
C SER A 430 22.09 -18.94 7.64
N SER A 431 22.49 -18.63 6.40
CA SER A 431 22.79 -19.65 5.39
C SER A 431 24.01 -20.51 5.81
N PRO A 432 24.04 -21.82 5.50
CA PRO A 432 25.17 -22.69 5.82
C PRO A 432 26.46 -22.20 5.14
N GLY A 433 27.51 -21.94 5.93
CA GLY A 433 28.78 -21.39 5.43
C GLY A 433 28.70 -19.94 4.94
N GLY A 434 27.57 -19.26 5.17
CA GLY A 434 27.43 -17.81 5.07
C GLY A 434 27.94 -17.10 6.32
N GLY A 435 28.19 -15.80 6.22
CA GLY A 435 28.47 -14.98 7.41
C GLY A 435 27.21 -14.82 8.28
N PRO A 436 27.38 -14.46 9.58
CA PRO A 436 26.24 -14.25 10.46
C PRO A 436 25.38 -13.08 9.98
N LEU A 437 24.06 -13.24 10.11
CA LEU A 437 23.08 -12.18 9.81
C LEU A 437 23.16 -11.07 10.87
N GLY A 438 24.08 -10.12 10.70
CA GLY A 438 24.28 -8.99 11.60
C GLY A 438 25.18 -9.30 12.80
N ALA A 439 25.48 -8.26 13.60
CA ALA A 439 26.38 -8.37 14.75
C ALA A 439 25.70 -9.08 15.94
N ASP A 440 26.49 -9.77 16.77
CA ASP A 440 25.99 -10.53 17.93
C ASP A 440 25.17 -9.66 18.90
N SER A 441 25.62 -8.44 19.19
CA SER A 441 24.92 -7.50 20.07
C SER A 441 23.56 -7.01 19.53
N ALA A 442 23.19 -7.34 18.29
CA ALA A 442 21.87 -7.04 17.74
C ALA A 442 20.79 -8.06 18.15
N PHE A 443 21.17 -9.20 18.72
CA PHE A 443 20.27 -10.29 19.08
C PHE A 443 20.27 -10.54 20.59
N ASP A 444 19.13 -11.00 21.10
CA ASP A 444 18.95 -11.39 22.51
C ASP A 444 19.39 -12.83 22.73
N VAL A 445 19.17 -13.69 21.73
CA VAL A 445 19.51 -15.11 21.76
C VAL A 445 20.27 -15.45 20.48
N ILE A 446 21.44 -16.07 20.63
CA ILE A 446 22.24 -16.57 19.53
C ILE A 446 22.50 -18.06 19.77
N VAL A 447 22.07 -18.89 18.83
CA VAL A 447 22.33 -20.33 18.82
C VAL A 447 23.27 -20.63 17.65
N ARG A 448 24.51 -21.03 17.94
CA ARG A 448 25.52 -21.39 16.95
C ARG A 448 25.73 -22.90 16.94
N ILE A 449 25.03 -23.58 16.04
CA ILE A 449 24.99 -25.04 16.08
C ILE A 449 26.31 -25.59 15.54
N GLY A 450 27.02 -26.36 16.37
CA GLY A 450 28.33 -26.91 16.05
C GLY A 450 29.52 -25.99 16.34
N ASP A 451 29.28 -24.81 16.92
CA ASP A 451 30.33 -23.90 17.42
C ASP A 451 30.35 -23.93 18.96
N PRO A 452 31.43 -24.44 19.60
CA PRO A 452 31.54 -24.52 21.06
C PRO A 452 31.38 -23.18 21.79
N SER A 453 31.56 -22.04 21.09
CA SER A 453 31.35 -20.71 21.66
C SER A 453 29.89 -20.31 21.81
N SER A 454 28.93 -21.13 21.36
CA SER A 454 27.50 -20.83 21.49
C SER A 454 27.08 -20.67 22.95
N VAL A 455 26.41 -19.58 23.27
CA VAL A 455 25.87 -19.34 24.61
C VAL A 455 24.57 -20.12 24.83
N HIS A 456 23.78 -20.33 23.77
CA HIS A 456 22.50 -21.03 23.83
C HIS A 456 22.49 -22.26 22.92
N ASP A 457 21.70 -23.23 23.32
CA ASP A 457 21.39 -24.46 22.58
C ASP A 457 19.95 -24.38 22.06
N LEU A 458 19.57 -25.20 21.08
CA LEU A 458 18.20 -25.24 20.56
C LEU A 458 17.42 -26.38 21.23
N ASP A 459 16.28 -26.09 21.84
CA ASP A 459 15.37 -27.14 22.28
C ASP A 459 14.68 -27.79 21.05
N PRO A 460 14.90 -29.09 20.78
CA PRO A 460 14.25 -29.76 19.65
C PRO A 460 12.73 -29.88 19.81
N TYR A 461 12.20 -29.80 21.02
CA TYR A 461 10.78 -29.96 21.33
C TYR A 461 10.00 -28.63 21.45
N ALA A 462 10.69 -27.49 21.34
CA ALA A 462 10.11 -26.15 21.51
C ALA A 462 9.24 -26.01 22.78
N GLU A 463 9.71 -26.57 23.90
CA GLU A 463 9.05 -26.55 25.20
C GLU A 463 7.57 -26.97 25.11
N SER A 464 7.29 -27.98 24.27
CA SER A 464 5.96 -28.56 24.19
C SER A 464 5.68 -29.39 25.44
N ASP A 465 4.47 -29.27 25.98
CA ASP A 465 3.96 -30.21 26.98
C ASP A 465 3.19 -31.37 26.35
N ASP A 466 2.77 -31.21 25.10
CA ASP A 466 1.98 -32.19 24.36
C ASP A 466 2.92 -33.11 23.53
N PRO A 467 2.92 -34.44 23.78
CA PRO A 467 3.70 -35.39 23.00
C PRO A 467 3.29 -35.43 21.52
N ASP A 468 2.03 -35.20 21.18
CA ASP A 468 1.55 -35.21 19.80
C ASP A 468 2.07 -33.98 19.02
N GLU A 469 2.08 -32.81 19.68
CA GLU A 469 2.64 -31.58 19.10
C GLU A 469 4.15 -31.71 18.88
N ALA A 470 4.88 -32.22 19.87
CA ALA A 470 6.32 -32.50 19.79
C ALA A 470 6.63 -33.50 18.66
N ALA A 471 5.84 -34.58 18.58
CA ALA A 471 5.95 -35.58 17.53
C ALA A 471 5.69 -35.01 16.13
N ALA A 472 4.67 -34.15 15.99
CA ALA A 472 4.35 -33.51 14.72
C ALA A 472 5.44 -32.53 14.26
N ILE A 473 6.10 -31.82 15.18
CA ILE A 473 7.25 -30.95 14.89
C ILE A 473 8.41 -31.81 14.37
N LEU A 474 8.80 -32.86 15.11
CA LEU A 474 9.93 -33.71 14.74
C LEU A 474 9.68 -34.51 13.46
N ALA A 475 8.47 -35.01 13.24
CA ALA A 475 8.10 -35.72 12.02
C ALA A 475 8.24 -34.81 10.78
N GLU A 476 7.73 -33.58 10.87
CA GLU A 476 7.87 -32.58 9.81
C GLU A 476 9.34 -32.27 9.53
N ALA A 477 10.14 -32.07 10.59
CA ALA A 477 11.56 -31.77 10.48
C ALA A 477 12.39 -32.91 9.86
N LEU A 478 12.21 -34.14 10.34
CA LEU A 478 13.07 -35.28 9.98
C LEU A 478 12.70 -35.90 8.64
N VAL A 479 11.42 -36.08 8.38
CA VAL A 479 10.93 -36.87 7.22
C VAL A 479 9.92 -36.15 6.34
N GLY A 480 9.62 -34.86 6.61
CA GLY A 480 8.64 -34.09 5.81
C GLY A 480 9.00 -33.90 4.33
N ASP A 481 10.24 -34.18 3.93
CA ASP A 481 10.71 -34.16 2.53
C ASP A 481 10.77 -35.54 1.85
N LEU A 482 10.47 -36.62 2.58
CA LEU A 482 10.49 -37.97 2.02
C LEU A 482 9.10 -38.35 1.51
N ASP A 483 9.00 -38.70 0.23
CA ASP A 483 7.74 -39.19 -0.37
C ASP A 483 7.40 -40.63 0.07
N THR A 484 8.41 -41.39 0.52
CA THR A 484 8.27 -42.81 0.89
C THR A 484 7.66 -43.03 2.27
N VAL A 485 7.65 -42.01 3.13
CA VAL A 485 7.20 -42.09 4.52
C VAL A 485 6.06 -41.10 4.73
N SER A 486 4.91 -41.56 5.20
CA SER A 486 3.81 -40.62 5.48
C SER A 486 4.14 -39.80 6.73
N GLY A 487 4.04 -38.47 6.63
CA GLY A 487 4.28 -37.57 7.76
C GLY A 487 3.35 -37.85 8.95
N GLN A 488 2.11 -38.25 8.69
CA GLN A 488 1.17 -38.66 9.74
C GLN A 488 1.64 -39.95 10.45
N GLY A 489 2.09 -40.94 9.69
CA GLY A 489 2.61 -42.19 10.26
C GLY A 489 3.88 -41.95 11.09
N ALA A 490 4.77 -41.07 10.62
CA ALA A 490 5.95 -40.67 11.36
C ALA A 490 5.61 -39.93 12.66
N ALA A 491 4.65 -39.00 12.64
CA ALA A 491 4.17 -38.32 13.84
C ALA A 491 3.55 -39.33 14.83
N THR A 492 2.71 -40.25 14.38
CA THR A 492 2.15 -41.29 15.25
C THR A 492 3.23 -42.17 15.87
N ALA A 493 4.24 -42.59 15.09
CA ALA A 493 5.34 -43.43 15.60
C ALA A 493 6.17 -42.70 16.67
N LEU A 494 6.39 -41.40 16.51
CA LEU A 494 7.05 -40.55 17.51
C LEU A 494 6.17 -40.36 18.75
N ALA A 495 4.87 -40.06 18.59
CA ALA A 495 3.95 -39.86 19.71
C ALA A 495 3.86 -41.10 20.62
N GLN A 496 3.80 -42.29 20.02
CA GLN A 496 3.79 -43.58 20.73
C GLN A 496 5.07 -43.87 21.53
N LEU A 497 6.14 -43.10 21.34
CA LEU A 497 7.37 -43.16 22.13
C LEU A 497 7.47 -41.99 23.12
N LEU A 498 7.16 -40.77 22.65
CA LEU A 498 7.26 -39.55 23.45
C LEU A 498 6.26 -39.50 24.60
N GLY A 499 5.01 -39.95 24.38
CA GLY A 499 3.98 -40.01 25.42
C GLY A 499 4.38 -40.91 26.59
N PRO A 500 4.67 -42.20 26.34
CA PRO A 500 5.10 -43.14 27.38
C PRO A 500 6.42 -42.73 28.06
N TYR A 501 7.38 -42.14 27.33
CA TYR A 501 8.62 -41.66 27.95
C TYR A 501 8.35 -40.49 28.90
N ARG A 502 7.55 -39.50 28.47
CA ARG A 502 7.22 -38.33 29.30
C ARG A 502 6.40 -38.69 30.53
N SER A 503 5.49 -39.68 30.45
CA SER A 503 4.70 -40.10 31.61
C SER A 503 5.55 -40.71 32.73
N VAL A 504 6.67 -41.36 32.36
CA VAL A 504 7.63 -41.97 33.31
C VAL A 504 8.64 -40.95 33.82
N HIS A 505 9.25 -40.18 32.90
CA HIS A 505 10.41 -39.35 33.20
C HIS A 505 10.08 -37.89 33.49
N GLY A 506 8.86 -37.43 33.20
CA GLY A 506 8.44 -36.04 33.34
C GLY A 506 9.05 -35.07 32.30
N CYS A 507 9.90 -35.57 31.41
CA CYS A 507 10.54 -34.85 30.32
C CYS A 507 10.54 -35.68 29.03
N PHE A 508 10.91 -35.08 27.91
CA PHE A 508 11.13 -35.81 26.66
C PHE A 508 12.55 -36.42 26.61
N PRO A 509 12.75 -37.52 25.85
CA PRO A 509 14.06 -38.14 25.70
C PRO A 509 15.05 -37.19 25.05
N THR A 510 16.34 -37.37 25.34
CA THR A 510 17.39 -36.71 24.54
C THR A 510 17.42 -37.27 23.12
N LEU A 511 17.98 -36.55 22.15
CA LEU A 511 18.05 -37.02 20.76
C LEU A 511 18.76 -38.39 20.60
N PRO A 512 19.83 -38.71 21.35
CA PRO A 512 20.44 -40.05 21.32
C PRO A 512 19.51 -41.15 21.84
N GLU A 513 18.83 -40.92 22.97
CA GLU A 513 17.87 -41.88 23.54
C GLU A 513 16.66 -42.09 22.61
N LEU A 514 16.15 -41.01 22.02
CA LEU A 514 15.07 -41.08 21.05
C LEU A 514 15.47 -41.92 19.83
N ARG A 515 16.72 -41.80 19.37
CA ARG A 515 17.24 -42.62 18.27
C ARG A 515 17.25 -44.10 18.63
N GLU A 516 17.72 -44.46 19.82
CA GLU A 516 17.74 -45.85 20.29
C GLU A 516 16.33 -46.46 20.38
N LEU A 517 15.36 -45.68 20.87
CA LEU A 517 13.96 -46.06 20.91
C LEU A 517 13.36 -46.24 19.50
N LEU A 518 13.70 -45.37 18.55
CA LEU A 518 13.23 -45.44 17.17
C LEU A 518 13.85 -46.60 16.38
N GLU A 519 15.14 -46.91 16.63
CA GLU A 519 15.84 -48.08 16.08
C GLU A 519 15.25 -49.40 16.60
N GLY A 520 14.52 -49.34 17.71
CA GLY A 520 13.89 -50.50 18.33
C GLY A 520 14.87 -51.32 19.17
N GLU A 521 15.83 -50.66 19.83
CA GLU A 521 16.78 -51.35 20.70
C GLU A 521 16.03 -52.12 21.80
N PRO A 522 16.20 -53.47 21.89
CA PRO A 522 15.39 -54.29 22.77
C PRO A 522 15.50 -53.91 24.26
N GLY A 523 16.68 -53.47 24.71
CA GLY A 523 16.94 -53.05 26.09
C GLY A 523 16.16 -51.78 26.47
N ALA A 524 16.25 -50.73 25.66
CA ALA A 524 15.62 -49.43 25.86
C ALA A 524 14.09 -49.55 25.85
N LEU A 525 13.54 -50.30 24.89
CA LEU A 525 12.09 -50.54 24.81
C LEU A 525 11.60 -51.40 25.99
N ALA A 526 12.36 -52.42 26.40
CA ALA A 526 12.00 -53.23 27.56
C ALA A 526 12.06 -52.44 28.87
N ALA A 527 13.06 -51.57 29.03
CA ALA A 527 13.19 -50.68 30.18
C ALA A 527 12.01 -49.70 30.26
N LEU A 528 11.68 -49.04 29.15
CA LEU A 528 10.54 -48.13 29.09
C LEU A 528 9.22 -48.87 29.36
N ARG A 529 9.02 -50.06 28.78
CA ARG A 529 7.82 -50.88 29.02
C ARG A 529 7.64 -51.27 30.48
N THR A 530 8.73 -51.62 31.18
CA THR A 530 8.67 -51.92 32.62
C THR A 530 8.35 -50.67 33.43
N ALA A 531 8.89 -49.52 33.05
CA ALA A 531 8.67 -48.27 33.76
C ALA A 531 7.24 -47.71 33.60
N VAL A 532 6.60 -47.93 32.44
CA VAL A 532 5.22 -47.49 32.13
C VAL A 532 4.15 -48.39 32.79
N ALA A 533 4.53 -49.41 33.58
CA ALA A 533 3.60 -50.41 34.12
C ALA A 533 2.43 -49.84 34.96
N GLY A 534 2.50 -48.58 35.42
CA GLY A 534 1.43 -47.89 36.13
C GLY A 534 0.34 -47.24 35.26
N ASP A 535 0.55 -47.10 33.95
CA ASP A 535 -0.38 -46.43 33.02
C ASP A 535 -0.79 -47.37 31.87
N GLU A 536 -2.00 -47.93 31.96
CA GLU A 536 -2.56 -48.84 30.93
C GLU A 536 -2.57 -48.23 29.54
N MET A 537 -2.85 -46.93 29.43
CA MET A 537 -3.03 -46.26 28.14
C MET A 537 -1.68 -46.12 27.45
N MET A 538 -0.70 -45.59 28.16
CA MET A 538 0.67 -45.42 27.66
C MET A 538 1.33 -46.77 27.37
N ARG A 539 1.03 -47.80 28.16
CA ARG A 539 1.50 -49.17 27.90
C ARG A 539 0.95 -49.71 26.57
N ARG A 540 -0.33 -49.48 26.26
CA ARG A 540 -0.94 -49.92 24.99
C ARG A 540 -0.37 -49.20 23.79
N GLU A 541 -0.08 -47.90 23.90
CA GLU A 541 0.58 -47.12 22.85
C GLU A 541 1.99 -47.65 22.56
N LEU A 542 2.79 -47.88 23.60
CA LEU A 542 4.12 -48.45 23.45
C LEU A 542 4.07 -49.87 22.85
N GLU A 543 3.13 -50.71 23.27
CA GLU A 543 2.95 -52.05 22.68
C GLU A 543 2.51 -52.00 21.22
N ALA A 544 1.72 -51.01 20.82
CA ALA A 544 1.41 -50.77 19.41
C ALA A 544 2.67 -50.43 18.61
N ARG A 545 3.54 -49.56 19.14
CA ARG A 545 4.83 -49.24 18.49
C ARG A 545 5.75 -50.46 18.38
N ILE A 546 5.88 -51.25 19.44
CA ILE A 546 6.72 -52.46 19.44
C ILE A 546 6.24 -53.45 18.36
N ARG A 547 4.93 -53.65 18.20
CA ARG A 547 4.37 -54.52 17.15
C ARG A 547 4.62 -54.01 15.72
N GLN A 548 4.68 -52.69 15.54
CA GLN A 548 4.92 -52.06 14.24
C GLN A 548 6.42 -52.03 13.88
N THR A 549 7.29 -52.10 14.88
CA THR A 549 8.74 -52.04 14.69
C THR A 549 9.20 -53.23 13.84
N GLY A 550 9.92 -52.94 12.75
CA GLY A 550 10.41 -53.96 11.82
C GLY A 550 9.40 -54.46 10.77
N THR A 551 8.19 -53.89 10.73
CA THR A 551 7.23 -54.15 9.64
C THR A 551 7.58 -53.35 8.37
N PRO A 552 7.29 -53.86 7.16
CA PRO A 552 7.47 -53.10 5.93
C PRO A 552 6.62 -51.81 5.95
N GLY A 553 7.26 -50.67 5.73
CA GLY A 553 6.61 -49.35 5.79
C GLY A 553 6.67 -48.66 7.16
N ASP A 554 7.39 -49.22 8.14
CA ASP A 554 7.66 -48.56 9.42
C ASP A 554 8.50 -47.28 9.24
N ALA A 555 7.99 -46.16 9.76
CA ALA A 555 8.67 -44.86 9.73
C ALA A 555 9.85 -44.79 10.71
N GLY A 556 9.90 -45.67 11.73
CA GLY A 556 10.88 -45.59 12.82
C GLY A 556 12.34 -45.62 12.35
N ARG A 557 12.68 -46.49 11.40
CA ARG A 557 14.05 -46.58 10.88
C ARG A 557 14.45 -45.35 10.08
N ALA A 558 13.57 -44.83 9.22
CA ALA A 558 13.84 -43.60 8.47
C ALA A 558 13.99 -42.38 9.41
N LEU A 559 13.18 -42.32 10.48
CA LEU A 559 13.31 -41.30 11.52
C LEU A 559 14.64 -41.41 12.27
N ALA A 560 15.05 -42.63 12.66
CA ALA A 560 16.33 -42.87 13.33
C ALA A 560 17.53 -42.48 12.45
N ASP A 561 17.51 -42.86 11.16
CA ASP A 561 18.57 -42.55 10.19
C ASP A 561 18.73 -41.02 10.02
N ARG A 562 17.60 -40.29 9.96
CA ARG A 562 17.59 -38.82 9.91
C ARG A 562 18.08 -38.18 11.20
N LEU A 563 17.64 -38.71 12.34
CA LEU A 563 18.05 -38.24 13.66
C LEU A 563 19.54 -38.48 13.92
N ALA A 564 20.12 -39.53 13.35
CA ALA A 564 21.55 -39.81 13.42
C ALA A 564 22.42 -38.68 12.81
N LEU A 565 21.88 -37.87 11.90
CA LEU A 565 22.57 -36.68 11.38
C LEU A 565 22.67 -35.56 12.43
N LEU A 566 21.71 -35.47 13.35
CA LEU A 566 21.69 -34.52 14.46
C LEU A 566 22.40 -35.06 15.72
N ASN A 567 22.56 -36.37 15.84
CA ASN A 567 23.30 -37.04 16.94
C ASN A 567 24.81 -37.18 16.71
N ARG A 568 25.37 -36.43 15.75
CA ARG A 568 26.83 -36.40 15.56
C ARG A 568 27.49 -35.79 16.81
N PRO A 569 28.73 -36.19 17.17
CA PRO A 569 29.41 -35.69 18.36
C PRO A 569 29.58 -34.16 18.35
N VAL A 570 29.72 -33.56 17.17
CA VAL A 570 29.77 -32.10 16.97
C VAL A 570 28.50 -31.40 17.47
N PHE A 571 27.36 -32.10 17.48
CA PHE A 571 26.05 -31.55 17.85
C PHE A 571 25.55 -32.02 19.23
N ALA A 572 26.29 -32.92 19.91
CA ALA A 572 25.81 -33.62 21.09
C ALA A 572 25.30 -32.69 22.20
N GLU A 573 25.91 -31.52 22.38
CA GLU A 573 25.54 -30.56 23.41
C GLU A 573 24.51 -29.52 22.96
N PHE A 574 24.20 -29.42 21.66
CA PHE A 574 23.42 -28.30 21.09
C PHE A 574 21.90 -28.51 21.07
N PHE A 575 21.43 -29.66 21.56
CA PHE A 575 20.01 -30.03 21.60
C PHE A 575 19.52 -30.41 23.01
N GLY A 576 19.98 -29.67 24.03
CA GLY A 576 19.50 -29.82 25.42
C GLY A 576 20.09 -31.00 26.20
N ALA A 577 21.02 -31.78 25.62
CA ALA A 577 21.61 -32.95 26.29
C ALA A 577 22.73 -32.60 27.31
N GLY A 578 23.20 -31.35 27.35
CA GLY A 578 24.33 -30.92 28.17
C GLY A 578 24.08 -30.81 29.69
N GLY A 579 22.97 -31.33 30.22
CA GLY A 579 22.64 -31.29 31.65
C GLY A 579 22.38 -29.90 32.25
N ASN A 580 22.49 -28.84 31.45
CA ASN A 580 22.29 -27.46 31.86
C ASN A 580 21.03 -26.88 31.20
N ALA A 581 19.88 -27.15 31.80
CA ALA A 581 18.56 -26.75 31.28
C ALA A 581 18.44 -25.25 30.96
N HIS A 582 19.24 -24.39 31.62
CA HIS A 582 19.28 -22.94 31.38
C HIS A 582 19.89 -22.54 30.02
N ARG A 583 20.57 -23.47 29.32
CA ARG A 583 21.18 -23.22 28.01
C ARG A 583 20.21 -23.47 26.85
N ALA A 584 19.25 -24.37 27.02
CA ALA A 584 18.30 -24.75 25.99
C ALA A 584 17.28 -23.63 25.74
N PHE A 585 17.40 -22.96 24.60
CA PHE A 585 16.45 -21.96 24.15
C PHE A 585 15.28 -22.64 23.43
N SER A 586 14.07 -22.36 23.89
CA SER A 586 12.83 -22.75 23.24
C SER A 586 12.33 -21.66 22.30
N LEU A 587 11.99 -22.05 21.08
CA LEU A 587 11.39 -21.14 20.10
C LEU A 587 10.01 -20.63 20.57
N ARG A 588 9.35 -21.29 21.53
CA ARG A 588 8.06 -20.87 22.09
C ARG A 588 8.16 -19.51 22.78
N ALA A 589 9.33 -19.14 23.30
CA ALA A 589 9.57 -17.82 23.89
C ALA A 589 9.27 -16.66 22.92
N VAL A 590 9.36 -16.87 21.60
CA VAL A 590 9.03 -15.89 20.54
C VAL A 590 7.53 -15.56 20.50
N ALA A 591 6.66 -16.48 20.94
CA ALA A 591 5.24 -16.19 21.07
C ALA A 591 4.96 -15.22 22.23
N HIS A 592 5.64 -15.36 23.36
CA HIS A 592 5.35 -14.56 24.55
C HIS A 592 6.13 -13.25 24.62
N HIS A 593 7.30 -13.19 23.99
CA HIS A 593 8.21 -12.06 24.10
C HIS A 593 8.67 -11.55 22.71
N PRO A 594 8.85 -10.23 22.54
CA PRO A 594 9.35 -9.61 21.31
C PRO A 594 10.87 -9.85 21.13
N LEU A 595 11.29 -11.10 21.05
CA LEU A 595 12.70 -11.50 21.03
C LEU A 595 13.35 -11.34 19.66
N ARG A 596 14.66 -11.12 19.68
CA ARG A 596 15.54 -11.14 18.52
C ARG A 596 16.42 -12.39 18.61
N VAL A 597 16.13 -13.39 17.80
CA VAL A 597 16.83 -14.69 17.82
C VAL A 597 17.62 -14.85 16.52
N ARG A 598 18.88 -15.27 16.62
CA ARG A 598 19.71 -15.70 15.50
C ARG A 598 20.11 -17.16 15.66
N VAL A 599 19.91 -17.96 14.62
CA VAL A 599 20.37 -19.34 14.54
C VAL A 599 21.41 -19.43 13.44
N ASP A 600 22.66 -19.67 13.82
CA ASP A 600 23.77 -19.88 12.90
C ASP A 600 23.91 -21.38 12.63
N LEU A 601 23.78 -21.77 11.36
CA LEU A 601 23.86 -23.15 10.91
C LEU A 601 25.32 -23.62 10.81
N PRO A 602 25.59 -24.93 11.01
CA PRO A 602 26.95 -25.46 10.95
C PRO A 602 27.58 -25.26 9.58
N GLU A 603 28.89 -25.03 9.57
CA GLU A 603 29.69 -24.87 8.36
C GLU A 603 29.99 -26.23 7.67
N ARG A 604 30.93 -26.21 6.71
CA ARG A 604 31.28 -27.26 5.73
C ARG A 604 31.18 -28.69 6.28
N GLY A 605 30.55 -29.58 5.50
CA GLY A 605 30.47 -31.02 5.76
C GLY A 605 29.18 -31.49 6.43
N HIS A 606 28.31 -30.57 6.86
CA HIS A 606 27.05 -30.88 7.54
C HIS A 606 25.80 -30.29 6.86
N GLU A 607 25.81 -30.19 5.53
CA GLU A 607 24.70 -29.56 4.79
C GLU A 607 23.35 -30.25 5.01
N GLU A 608 23.32 -31.58 5.10
CA GLU A 608 22.07 -32.31 5.38
C GLU A 608 21.53 -32.02 6.79
N ALA A 609 22.41 -31.94 7.79
CA ALA A 609 22.02 -31.55 9.14
C ALA A 609 21.53 -30.10 9.18
N ALA A 610 22.19 -29.18 8.47
CA ALA A 610 21.75 -27.79 8.34
C ALA A 610 20.35 -27.69 7.72
N ARG A 611 20.06 -28.46 6.66
CA ARG A 611 18.71 -28.53 6.06
C ARG A 611 17.67 -29.05 7.05
N LEU A 612 17.99 -30.09 7.82
CA LEU A 612 17.11 -30.64 8.87
C LEU A 612 16.84 -29.61 9.98
N ILE A 613 17.86 -28.87 10.41
CA ILE A 613 17.73 -27.83 11.43
C ILE A 613 16.86 -26.67 10.90
N THR A 614 17.09 -26.20 9.68
CA THR A 614 16.26 -25.16 9.08
C THR A 614 14.79 -25.59 9.03
N ARG A 615 14.54 -26.86 8.67
CA ARG A 615 13.18 -27.43 8.67
C ARG A 615 12.61 -27.56 10.08
N LEU A 616 13.41 -27.95 11.06
CA LEU A 616 13.03 -28.01 12.47
C LEU A 616 12.58 -26.62 12.96
N VAL A 617 13.39 -25.58 12.73
CA VAL A 617 13.05 -24.20 13.11
C VAL A 617 11.78 -23.73 12.39
N LEU A 618 11.62 -24.04 11.11
CA LEU A 618 10.39 -23.73 10.35
C LEU A 618 9.16 -24.45 10.92
N ALA A 619 9.28 -25.74 11.24
CA ALA A 619 8.21 -26.55 11.81
C ALA A 619 7.81 -26.05 13.21
N GLN A 620 8.79 -25.77 14.08
CA GLN A 620 8.59 -25.17 15.40
C GLN A 620 7.93 -23.80 15.28
N PHE A 621 8.42 -22.93 14.39
CA PHE A 621 7.84 -21.60 14.19
C PHE A 621 6.37 -21.70 13.80
N HIS A 622 6.03 -22.54 12.83
CA HIS A 622 4.64 -22.76 12.42
C HIS A 622 3.72 -23.24 13.54
N THR A 623 4.24 -23.99 14.50
CA THR A 623 3.47 -24.46 15.65
C THR A 623 3.32 -23.34 16.68
N VAL A 624 4.42 -22.72 17.09
CA VAL A 624 4.45 -21.62 18.08
C VAL A 624 3.59 -20.44 17.65
N VAL A 625 3.54 -20.14 16.34
CA VAL A 625 2.76 -19.00 15.83
C VAL A 625 1.24 -19.20 15.83
N ARG A 626 0.75 -20.35 16.28
CA ARG A 626 -0.70 -20.57 16.46
C ARG A 626 -1.23 -19.90 17.72
N GLU A 627 -0.36 -19.62 18.68
CA GLU A 627 -0.72 -18.94 19.92
C GLU A 627 -1.06 -17.47 19.69
N ARG A 628 -1.90 -16.92 20.57
CA ARG A 628 -2.34 -15.52 20.50
C ARG A 628 -1.23 -14.59 20.99
N ARG A 629 -0.99 -13.51 20.24
CA ARG A 629 0.11 -12.56 20.48
C ARG A 629 -0.28 -11.14 20.12
N ASP A 630 0.40 -10.18 20.74
CA ASP A 630 0.19 -8.75 20.52
C ASP A 630 1.26 -8.10 19.61
N HIS A 631 2.24 -8.88 19.18
CA HIS A 631 3.31 -8.48 18.26
C HIS A 631 3.32 -9.33 16.99
N PHE A 632 3.97 -8.81 15.96
CA PHE A 632 4.18 -9.52 14.70
C PHE A 632 5.36 -10.50 14.83
N ALA A 633 5.21 -11.75 14.41
CA ALA A 633 6.31 -12.73 14.43
C ALA A 633 6.82 -13.02 13.02
N CYS A 634 8.13 -12.93 12.80
CA CYS A 634 8.72 -13.19 11.49
C CYS A 634 9.89 -14.18 11.56
N LEU A 635 9.84 -15.23 10.73
CA LEU A 635 10.96 -16.13 10.49
C LEU A 635 11.63 -15.76 9.17
N VAL A 636 12.94 -15.54 9.23
CA VAL A 636 13.75 -15.19 8.06
C VAL A 636 14.74 -16.31 7.80
N LEU A 637 14.59 -16.99 6.67
CA LEU A 637 15.49 -18.05 6.21
C LEU A 637 16.33 -17.51 5.04
N ASP A 638 17.63 -17.28 5.28
CA ASP A 638 18.57 -16.83 4.24
C ASP A 638 18.84 -17.93 3.19
N ASP A 639 18.69 -19.19 3.60
CA ASP A 639 18.68 -20.35 2.70
C ASP A 639 17.60 -21.35 3.14
N ALA A 640 16.53 -21.44 2.36
CA ALA A 640 15.40 -22.33 2.58
C ALA A 640 15.51 -23.64 1.77
N THR A 641 16.65 -23.92 1.13
CA THR A 641 16.85 -25.14 0.34
C THR A 641 16.62 -26.38 1.21
N GLY A 642 15.71 -27.25 0.78
CA GLY A 642 15.32 -28.45 1.53
C GLY A 642 14.46 -28.21 2.79
N ALA A 643 14.06 -26.97 3.10
CA ALA A 643 13.17 -26.69 4.24
C ALA A 643 11.68 -26.77 3.87
N VAL A 644 11.35 -26.58 2.59
CA VAL A 644 9.95 -26.53 2.12
C VAL A 644 9.39 -27.93 1.90
N THR A 645 8.27 -28.22 2.55
CA THR A 645 7.53 -29.47 2.51
C THR A 645 6.05 -29.21 2.19
N ASP A 646 5.31 -30.28 1.90
CA ASP A 646 3.86 -30.20 1.71
C ASP A 646 3.14 -29.68 2.97
N GLY A 647 3.60 -30.10 4.16
CA GLY A 647 3.14 -29.61 5.45
C GLY A 647 3.43 -28.12 5.65
N SER A 648 4.65 -27.66 5.35
CA SER A 648 5.03 -26.25 5.51
C SER A 648 4.22 -25.34 4.58
N VAL A 649 4.00 -25.72 3.32
CA VAL A 649 3.21 -24.93 2.35
C VAL A 649 1.77 -24.72 2.83
N ARG A 650 1.12 -25.77 3.37
CA ARG A 650 -0.22 -25.63 3.97
C ARG A 650 -0.23 -24.69 5.18
N ARG A 651 0.81 -24.72 6.01
CA ARG A 651 0.92 -23.88 7.20
C ARG A 651 1.23 -22.42 6.83
N LEU A 652 2.02 -22.16 5.78
CA LEU A 652 2.28 -20.80 5.26
C LEU A 652 1.00 -20.03 4.94
N GLN A 653 0.00 -20.69 4.35
CA GLN A 653 -1.29 -20.06 4.01
C GLN A 653 -2.05 -19.51 5.23
N ARG A 654 -1.80 -20.06 6.43
CA ARG A 654 -2.48 -19.67 7.67
C ARG A 654 -1.80 -18.52 8.40
N LEU A 655 -0.56 -18.19 8.05
CA LEU A 655 0.23 -17.17 8.76
C LEU A 655 -0.40 -15.77 8.69
N ARG A 656 -1.10 -15.46 7.60
CA ARG A 656 -1.78 -14.17 7.40
C ARG A 656 -2.80 -13.86 8.50
N SER A 657 -3.55 -14.85 8.97
CA SER A 657 -4.52 -14.66 10.05
C SER A 657 -3.88 -14.71 11.44
N GLN A 658 -2.63 -15.15 11.55
CA GLN A 658 -1.90 -15.33 12.81
C GLN A 658 -0.99 -14.14 13.15
N ASN A 659 -1.02 -13.07 12.35
CA ASN A 659 -0.08 -11.94 12.46
C ASN A 659 1.39 -12.40 12.43
N ALA A 660 1.70 -13.34 11.54
CA ALA A 660 3.03 -13.88 11.37
C ALA A 660 3.41 -13.96 9.89
N GLY A 661 4.71 -14.07 9.59
CA GLY A 661 5.21 -14.15 8.22
C GLY A 661 6.52 -14.92 8.12
N VAL A 662 6.76 -15.55 6.98
CA VAL A 662 8.03 -16.24 6.69
C VAL A 662 8.67 -15.62 5.44
N VAL A 663 9.98 -15.41 5.50
CA VAL A 663 10.80 -14.98 4.37
C VAL A 663 11.66 -16.15 3.96
N LEU A 664 11.45 -16.64 2.73
CA LEU A 664 12.14 -17.79 2.16
C LEU A 664 13.07 -17.31 1.05
N ALA A 665 14.38 -17.36 1.27
CA ALA A 665 15.35 -17.19 0.20
C ALA A 665 15.77 -18.55 -0.38
N LEU A 666 15.69 -18.67 -1.71
CA LEU A 666 16.09 -19.86 -2.46
C LEU A 666 17.10 -19.49 -3.54
N ARG A 667 17.99 -20.44 -3.87
CA ARG A 667 18.94 -20.30 -4.98
C ARG A 667 18.24 -20.49 -6.32
N THR A 668 17.38 -21.49 -6.39
CA THR A 668 16.52 -21.83 -7.53
C THR A 668 15.22 -22.43 -7.01
N ILE A 669 14.13 -22.36 -7.78
CA ILE A 669 12.90 -23.09 -7.45
C ILE A 669 13.11 -24.60 -7.55
N GLY A 670 14.13 -25.05 -8.31
CA GLY A 670 14.49 -26.47 -8.45
C GLY A 670 14.94 -27.13 -7.14
N ASP A 671 15.27 -26.35 -6.11
CA ASP A 671 15.60 -26.84 -4.77
C ASP A 671 14.36 -27.29 -3.98
N VAL A 672 13.16 -27.04 -4.51
CA VAL A 672 11.88 -27.47 -3.96
C VAL A 672 11.32 -28.60 -4.84
N PRO A 673 10.69 -29.64 -4.28
CA PRO A 673 10.02 -30.68 -5.06
C PRO A 673 9.05 -30.10 -6.09
N GLU A 674 9.06 -30.64 -7.32
CA GLU A 674 8.30 -30.08 -8.44
C GLU A 674 6.78 -30.00 -8.16
N ALA A 675 6.24 -30.99 -7.45
CA ALA A 675 4.84 -31.02 -7.03
C ALA A 675 4.43 -29.81 -6.17
N LEU A 676 5.38 -29.19 -5.47
CA LEU A 676 5.15 -28.08 -4.56
C LEU A 676 5.37 -26.70 -5.21
N HIS A 677 5.87 -26.62 -6.44
CA HIS A 677 6.14 -25.32 -7.09
C HIS A 677 4.88 -24.46 -7.17
N GLY A 678 3.79 -24.99 -7.74
CA GLY A 678 2.51 -24.28 -7.84
C GLY A 678 1.92 -23.91 -6.47
N PRO A 679 1.74 -24.87 -5.54
CA PRO A 679 1.27 -24.62 -4.19
C PRO A 679 2.09 -23.57 -3.42
N LEU A 680 3.42 -23.59 -3.52
CA LEU A 680 4.30 -22.62 -2.87
C LEU A 680 4.04 -21.21 -3.39
N TYR A 681 4.00 -21.02 -4.72
CA TYR A 681 3.67 -19.73 -5.31
C TYR A 681 2.27 -19.24 -4.92
N GLY A 682 1.30 -20.14 -4.74
CA GLY A 682 -0.04 -19.80 -4.26
C GLY A 682 -0.09 -19.47 -2.76
N ALA A 683 0.81 -20.03 -1.95
CA ALA A 683 0.83 -19.84 -0.50
C ALA A 683 1.44 -18.50 -0.05
N VAL A 684 2.34 -17.92 -0.85
CA VAL A 684 2.99 -16.63 -0.56
C VAL A 684 2.31 -15.47 -1.29
N GLY A 685 2.14 -14.34 -0.62
CA GLY A 685 1.59 -13.12 -1.21
C GLY A 685 2.64 -12.24 -1.86
N CYS A 686 3.89 -12.30 -1.38
CA CYS A 686 5.01 -11.51 -1.88
C CYS A 686 6.03 -12.40 -2.60
N ARG A 687 6.51 -11.95 -3.76
CA ARG A 687 7.38 -12.71 -4.66
C ARG A 687 8.45 -11.82 -5.24
N MET A 688 9.70 -12.26 -5.18
CA MET A 688 10.86 -11.51 -5.63
C MET A 688 11.77 -12.41 -6.46
N ALA A 689 12.06 -11.98 -7.70
CA ALA A 689 13.00 -12.64 -8.59
C ALA A 689 14.24 -11.76 -8.79
N PHE A 690 15.40 -12.24 -8.39
CA PHE A 690 16.67 -11.52 -8.55
C PHE A 690 17.26 -11.70 -9.95
N CYS A 691 18.20 -10.83 -10.31
CA CYS A 691 18.97 -10.99 -11.54
C CYS A 691 19.68 -12.36 -11.63
N GLY A 692 19.75 -12.92 -12.84
CA GLY A 692 20.49 -14.16 -13.12
C GLY A 692 19.72 -15.46 -12.85
N ILE A 693 18.41 -15.39 -12.62
CA ILE A 693 17.57 -16.60 -12.56
C ILE A 693 17.54 -17.31 -13.91
N THR A 694 17.32 -18.63 -13.88
CA THR A 694 17.21 -19.41 -15.12
C THR A 694 15.90 -19.11 -15.85
N THR A 695 15.82 -19.43 -17.15
CA THR A 695 14.55 -19.38 -17.88
C THR A 695 13.51 -20.33 -17.32
N TRP A 696 13.94 -21.46 -16.73
CA TRP A 696 13.06 -22.38 -16.02
C TRP A 696 12.43 -21.74 -14.78
N ASP A 697 13.24 -21.14 -13.91
CA ASP A 697 12.75 -20.38 -12.74
C ASP A 697 11.82 -19.24 -13.19
N GLY A 698 12.26 -18.48 -14.21
CA GLY A 698 11.50 -17.36 -14.78
C GLY A 698 10.14 -17.76 -15.35
N SER A 699 10.01 -18.97 -15.90
CA SER A 699 8.73 -19.47 -16.43
C SER A 699 7.67 -19.61 -15.33
N ARG A 700 8.05 -20.05 -14.13
CA ARG A 700 7.14 -20.19 -12.99
C ARG A 700 6.68 -18.83 -12.46
N PHE A 701 7.59 -17.85 -12.42
CA PHE A 701 7.23 -16.47 -12.10
C PHE A 701 6.29 -15.84 -13.14
N ALA A 702 6.59 -16.01 -14.43
CA ALA A 702 5.76 -15.50 -15.52
C ALA A 702 4.33 -16.05 -15.46
N GLN A 703 4.18 -17.37 -15.26
CA GLN A 703 2.89 -18.03 -15.08
C GLN A 703 2.12 -17.46 -13.88
N THR A 704 2.80 -17.24 -12.75
CA THR A 704 2.17 -16.78 -11.51
C THR A 704 1.74 -15.31 -11.58
N TRP A 705 2.56 -14.45 -12.20
CA TRP A 705 2.22 -13.04 -12.37
C TRP A 705 1.21 -12.79 -13.49
N GLY A 706 1.03 -13.77 -14.37
CA GLY A 706 0.04 -13.76 -15.42
C GLY A 706 0.26 -12.69 -16.48
N THR A 707 -0.83 -12.39 -17.17
CA THR A 707 -0.87 -11.54 -18.35
C THR A 707 -1.53 -10.19 -18.05
N GLU A 708 -1.26 -9.23 -18.91
CA GLU A 708 -1.88 -7.91 -18.91
C GLU A 708 -2.31 -7.56 -20.34
N TRP A 709 -3.47 -6.93 -20.46
CA TRP A 709 -3.98 -6.41 -21.72
C TRP A 709 -3.19 -5.15 -22.10
N VAL A 710 -2.35 -5.27 -23.12
CA VAL A 710 -1.54 -4.16 -23.63
C VAL A 710 -2.10 -3.67 -24.96
N GLU A 711 -2.41 -2.39 -25.06
CA GLU A 711 -2.75 -1.73 -26.32
C GLU A 711 -1.51 -1.64 -27.21
N THR A 712 -1.40 -2.55 -28.17
CA THR A 712 -0.34 -2.54 -29.17
C THR A 712 -0.83 -1.70 -30.35
N THR A 713 -0.15 -0.58 -30.60
CA THR A 713 -0.40 0.24 -31.78
C THR A 713 0.37 -0.33 -32.96
N GLU A 714 -0.32 -0.99 -33.89
CA GLU A 714 0.26 -1.37 -35.18
C GLU A 714 0.05 -0.21 -36.16
N VAL A 715 1.15 0.42 -36.57
CA VAL A 715 1.16 1.47 -37.59
C VAL A 715 1.35 0.80 -38.95
N ALA A 716 0.25 0.47 -39.61
CA ALA A 716 0.30 -0.03 -40.98
C ALA A 716 0.32 1.16 -41.94
N LYS A 717 1.45 1.41 -42.61
CA LYS A 717 1.56 2.42 -43.67
C LYS A 717 0.98 1.89 -44.97
N HIS A 718 -0.30 2.17 -45.23
CA HIS A 718 -0.91 1.91 -46.54
C HIS A 718 -0.84 3.18 -47.40
N THR A 719 -0.11 3.13 -48.51
CA THR A 719 -0.14 4.17 -49.53
C THR A 719 -1.44 4.04 -50.33
N VAL A 720 -2.44 4.87 -50.01
CA VAL A 720 -3.70 4.93 -50.78
C VAL A 720 -3.44 5.71 -52.08
N PHE A 721 -3.36 5.00 -53.21
CA PHE A 721 -3.59 5.62 -54.52
C PHE A 721 -5.10 5.85 -54.67
N ALA A 722 -5.54 7.10 -54.53
CA ALA A 722 -6.93 7.48 -54.71
C ALA A 722 -7.21 7.75 -56.20
N ASP A 723 -7.96 6.85 -56.85
CA ASP A 723 -8.28 6.90 -58.28
C ASP A 723 -9.68 7.49 -58.55
N GLN A 724 -10.01 8.63 -57.92
CA GLN A 724 -11.26 9.36 -58.20
C GLN A 724 -11.04 10.90 -58.29
N PRO A 725 -11.58 11.55 -59.34
CA PRO A 725 -11.27 12.94 -59.66
C PRO A 725 -11.89 13.98 -58.69
N MET A 726 -13.01 13.67 -58.03
CA MET A 726 -13.72 14.61 -57.15
C MET A 726 -13.00 14.84 -55.80
N THR A 727 -12.37 13.80 -55.25
CA THR A 727 -11.62 13.87 -53.98
C THR A 727 -10.30 14.62 -54.13
N ARG A 728 -9.70 14.62 -55.33
CA ARG A 728 -8.49 15.39 -55.65
C ARG A 728 -8.69 16.90 -55.50
N ALA A 729 -9.86 17.43 -55.84
CA ALA A 729 -10.16 18.85 -55.74
C ALA A 729 -10.31 19.31 -54.27
N ILE A 730 -10.97 18.49 -53.44
CA ILE A 730 -11.15 18.77 -52.00
C ILE A 730 -9.80 18.64 -51.25
N HIS A 731 -8.97 17.67 -51.63
CA HIS A 731 -7.63 17.53 -51.07
C HIS A 731 -6.66 18.62 -51.53
N ALA A 732 -6.78 19.13 -52.76
CA ALA A 732 -5.98 20.25 -53.26
C ALA A 732 -6.33 21.56 -52.55
N LEU A 733 -7.64 21.84 -52.34
CA LEU A 733 -8.11 23.04 -51.65
C LEU A 733 -7.70 23.04 -50.17
N ARG A 734 -7.72 21.88 -49.50
CA ARG A 734 -7.28 21.73 -48.11
C ARG A 734 -5.75 21.80 -47.95
N LYS A 735 -4.99 21.26 -48.92
CA LYS A 735 -3.51 21.27 -48.94
C LYS A 735 -2.94 22.69 -49.11
N LEU A 736 -3.63 23.55 -49.84
CA LEU A 736 -3.28 24.98 -49.98
C LEU A 736 -3.47 25.78 -48.67
N VAL A 737 -4.30 25.29 -47.74
CA VAL A 737 -4.60 25.99 -46.48
C VAL A 737 -3.71 25.54 -45.32
N THR A 738 -3.24 24.28 -45.28
CA THR A 738 -2.55 23.73 -44.10
C THR A 738 -1.12 23.24 -44.31
N GLY A 739 -0.56 23.32 -45.52
CA GLY A 739 0.90 23.20 -45.75
C GLY A 739 1.58 21.88 -45.34
N LYS A 740 0.83 20.80 -45.04
CA LYS A 740 1.39 19.46 -44.76
C LYS A 740 0.75 18.39 -45.62
N ALA A 741 1.58 17.60 -46.30
CA ALA A 741 1.15 16.42 -47.04
C ALA A 741 0.81 15.28 -46.06
N VAL A 742 -0.37 14.67 -46.25
CA VAL A 742 -0.90 13.61 -45.39
C VAL A 742 -0.39 12.26 -45.90
N THR A 743 0.51 11.61 -45.15
CA THR A 743 0.53 10.16 -45.07
C THR A 743 -0.48 9.77 -44.00
N THR A 744 -1.57 9.11 -44.38
CA THR A 744 -2.54 8.56 -43.44
C THR A 744 -1.92 7.33 -42.78
N ASP A 745 -1.29 7.51 -41.62
CA ASP A 745 -0.90 6.40 -40.77
C ASP A 745 -2.19 5.74 -40.24
N ALA A 746 -2.51 4.53 -40.72
CA ALA A 746 -3.57 3.73 -40.14
C ALA A 746 -3.05 3.13 -38.83
N VAL A 747 -3.25 3.87 -37.75
CA VAL A 747 -2.97 3.43 -36.38
C VAL A 747 -4.07 2.46 -35.97
N THR A 748 -3.78 1.17 -36.02
CA THR A 748 -4.70 0.15 -35.51
C THR A 748 -4.27 -0.17 -34.09
N VAL A 749 -5.06 0.24 -33.11
CA VAL A 749 -4.83 -0.12 -31.70
C VAL A 749 -5.44 -1.49 -31.48
N ARG A 750 -4.61 -2.51 -31.29
CA ARG A 750 -5.02 -3.88 -30.97
C ARG A 750 -4.70 -4.16 -29.51
N GLN A 751 -5.70 -4.52 -28.72
CA GLN A 751 -5.46 -5.04 -27.37
C GLN A 751 -4.94 -6.47 -27.49
N VAL A 752 -3.72 -6.69 -27.03
CA VAL A 752 -3.07 -8.01 -27.00
C VAL A 752 -2.74 -8.35 -25.55
N GLU A 753 -3.19 -9.51 -25.12
CA GLU A 753 -2.81 -10.09 -23.84
C GLU A 753 -1.32 -10.48 -23.88
N ARG A 754 -0.49 -9.87 -23.03
CA ARG A 754 0.96 -10.16 -22.94
C ARG A 754 1.35 -10.44 -21.50
N GLU A 755 2.27 -11.37 -21.30
CA GLU A 755 2.88 -11.59 -19.98
C GLU A 755 3.44 -10.27 -19.43
N ARG A 756 3.18 -10.01 -18.14
CA ARG A 756 3.71 -8.82 -17.46
C ARG A 756 5.24 -8.80 -17.54
N TRP A 757 5.82 -9.98 -17.30
CA TRP A 757 7.23 -10.32 -17.48
C TRP A 757 7.34 -11.71 -18.09
N SER A 758 8.06 -11.84 -19.21
CA SER A 758 8.32 -13.16 -19.78
C SER A 758 9.53 -13.83 -19.11
N ALA A 759 9.57 -15.16 -19.19
CA ALA A 759 10.67 -15.96 -18.64
C ALA A 759 12.04 -15.52 -19.18
N SER A 760 12.12 -15.20 -20.49
CA SER A 760 13.35 -14.72 -21.12
C SER A 760 13.79 -13.35 -20.60
N ARG A 761 12.86 -12.43 -20.37
CA ARG A 761 13.17 -11.11 -19.79
C ARG A 761 13.68 -11.23 -18.37
N LEU A 762 13.07 -12.10 -17.57
CA LEU A 762 13.50 -12.34 -16.20
C LEU A 762 14.91 -12.94 -16.13
N ALA A 763 15.24 -13.83 -17.07
CA ALA A 763 16.56 -14.46 -17.13
C ALA A 763 17.66 -13.54 -17.67
N HIS A 764 17.36 -12.69 -18.66
CA HIS A 764 18.39 -11.98 -19.44
C HIS A 764 18.32 -10.45 -19.40
N GLU A 765 17.15 -9.85 -19.13
CA GLU A 765 16.97 -8.39 -19.16
C GLU A 765 17.02 -7.74 -17.78
N VAL A 766 16.94 -8.50 -16.67
CA VAL A 766 17.06 -7.96 -15.32
C VAL A 766 18.52 -7.58 -15.02
N PRO A 767 18.84 -6.29 -14.83
CA PRO A 767 20.23 -5.87 -14.63
C PRO A 767 20.80 -6.35 -13.29
N PRO A 768 22.13 -6.51 -13.16
CA PRO A 768 22.76 -6.80 -11.89
C PRO A 768 22.39 -5.79 -10.80
N GLY A 769 22.17 -6.27 -9.58
CA GLY A 769 21.73 -5.44 -8.46
C GLY A 769 20.28 -4.96 -8.55
N HIS A 770 19.48 -5.54 -9.46
CA HIS A 770 18.05 -5.33 -9.52
C HIS A 770 17.29 -6.63 -9.25
N ALA A 771 16.03 -6.49 -8.90
CA ALA A 771 15.09 -7.59 -8.78
C ALA A 771 13.70 -7.16 -9.24
N VAL A 772 12.89 -8.10 -9.68
CA VAL A 772 11.47 -7.90 -9.95
C VAL A 772 10.70 -8.30 -8.71
N LEU A 773 9.94 -7.36 -8.14
CA LEU A 773 9.21 -7.51 -6.89
C LEU A 773 7.72 -7.33 -7.12
N SER A 774 6.93 -8.26 -6.61
CA SER A 774 5.47 -8.17 -6.51
C SER A 774 5.05 -8.37 -5.06
N LEU A 775 4.15 -7.52 -4.57
CA LEU A 775 3.75 -7.50 -3.18
C LEU A 775 2.23 -7.60 -3.05
N THR A 776 1.79 -8.28 -2.01
CA THR A 776 0.39 -8.30 -1.61
C THR A 776 0.33 -8.01 -0.13
N SER A 777 -0.46 -7.02 0.27
CA SER A 777 -0.61 -6.69 1.70
C SER A 777 -1.61 -7.63 2.38
N VAL A 778 -1.56 -7.68 3.71
CA VAL A 778 -2.57 -8.36 4.54
C VAL A 778 -3.98 -7.77 4.34
N ALA A 779 -4.10 -6.53 3.88
CA ALA A 779 -5.38 -5.91 3.51
C ALA A 779 -5.91 -6.34 2.12
N GLY A 780 -5.10 -7.06 1.32
CA GLY A 780 -5.45 -7.48 -0.04
C GLY A 780 -5.10 -6.47 -1.13
N GLU A 781 -4.50 -5.33 -0.77
CA GLU A 781 -3.93 -4.42 -1.77
C GLU A 781 -2.71 -5.07 -2.44
N HIS A 782 -2.52 -4.82 -3.74
CA HIS A 782 -1.51 -5.49 -4.54
C HIS A 782 -0.62 -4.50 -5.31
N ALA A 783 0.69 -4.77 -5.31
CA ALA A 783 1.68 -4.14 -6.16
C ALA A 783 2.05 -5.12 -7.30
N PRO A 784 1.89 -4.70 -8.58
CA PRO A 784 2.24 -5.54 -9.72
C PRO A 784 3.74 -5.89 -9.71
N PRO A 785 4.19 -6.88 -10.51
CA PRO A 785 5.61 -7.20 -10.64
C PRO A 785 6.36 -6.03 -11.29
N LEU A 786 7.15 -5.32 -10.50
CA LEU A 786 7.88 -4.12 -10.93
C LEU A 786 9.37 -4.28 -10.65
N LEU A 787 10.20 -3.62 -11.45
CA LEU A 787 11.65 -3.64 -11.30
C LEU A 787 12.08 -2.71 -10.16
N VAL A 788 12.95 -3.20 -9.28
CA VAL A 788 13.54 -2.49 -8.15
C VAL A 788 15.05 -2.42 -8.33
N ASP A 789 15.64 -1.23 -8.17
CA ASP A 789 17.09 -1.04 -8.04
C ASP A 789 17.50 -1.15 -6.56
N LEU A 790 18.21 -2.23 -6.23
CA LEU A 790 18.66 -2.57 -4.89
C LEU A 790 20.00 -1.91 -4.53
N ARG A 791 20.70 -1.28 -5.49
CA ARG A 791 21.99 -0.60 -5.24
C ARG A 791 21.80 0.74 -4.54
N SER A 792 20.62 1.33 -4.68
CA SER A 792 20.25 2.63 -4.12
C SER A 792 20.02 2.65 -2.60
N VAL A 793 20.37 1.56 -1.91
CA VAL A 793 20.31 1.46 -0.44
C VAL A 793 21.50 2.16 0.24
N GLN A 794 22.60 2.41 -0.50
CA GLN A 794 23.75 3.19 -0.02
C GLN A 794 23.49 4.70 0.03
#